data_AF-A0AAZ3R7T9-F1
#
_entry.id   AF-A0AAZ3R7T9-F1
#
_cell.length_a   1.000
_cell.length_b   1.000
_cell.length_c   1.000
_cell.angle_alpha   90.00
_cell.angle_beta   90.00
_cell.angle_gamma   90.00
#
_symmetry.space_group_name_H-M   'P 1'
#
loop_
_entity.id
_entity.type
_entity.pdbx_description
1 polymer ?
#
loop_
_entity_poly.entity_id
_entity_poly.type
_entity_poly.pdbx_seq_one_letter_code
_entity_poly.pdbx_strand_id
1 'polypeptide(L)'
;MLRLLRHQARGTRSCLCGQRRYEHHKRVMAIRREDINVWERRAPLAPRHVKEIVHAGHKVLVQPSNRRAIHENYYEKAGAIISEDISEASLIIGVKSPPEEKLYPRKTYAFFSHTIKAQEANMALLDDLLKKHIGMAHNYRNVSQAIQAVRDCGYEISMGLMPKSIGPVTFVFTGTGNVSKGAQDIINELPVEYVEPHELKDVSQTGDMSRVYATVLSRHHHLMRKSDGVYDPLEYEYHPELYTSHFRTSVAPYTTCLINGIYWDPQTPRLLRRLDAQRLLTHVKPSAAATEGWPELPHKLLAICDISADMGGSIEFMTECTSIDKPFCMYDADQHIDHDSVEGTGILMCSIDNLPAQLPIEATEYFGDRLFPYIWEMLPSDATRPLEEEDFSPQVRDAVITSEGKLTPKFEYIEDLRERSEQAKIMKRSGMKRVLLLGSGYVSGPVIEYLTRDPGTQITVASVLLTQAEELAGKYPNTIPVMLDVTSQEGHLESLVKDHDLVISMLPYGYHPVIAKHCINKKVNMVTASYLSPAMKDLQQSAEEAGITIVNEMGLDPGIDHMLAMECIDQAKADGCTIESYSSFCGGLPAPECSDNPLRYKFSWSPYGVLLNTISPAIFLKDNEVVSIPAGGTLMESTAPMDFLPGFNLEGFPNRDSTKYSEQYGIESAHTLIRGTLRFKGFSEAMSGFVKLGLINTDPCPMLKHTSAPVSWKELLCNQIGLHPSASDKAFEGAVYDRIGQDPFKMETLKWFGMLSKEAVPHAETVLASLAKHLEARLSFDEGERDMIIMRNDVGLRHSTGELETKHISLVVYGDPNGYSAMAKTVGYPAAIAARMVLDGEIRTKGLVVPMTKDIYGPALKRLQEEGLKFTSKSTIQE
;
A
#
# COMPACT_ATOMS: atom_id res chain seq x y z
N MET A 1 -68.24 -40.64 -52.87
CA MET A 1 -68.29 -40.80 -54.33
C MET A 1 -67.47 -39.65 -54.93
N LEU A 2 -66.30 -39.93 -55.54
CA LEU A 2 -65.33 -38.91 -56.09
C LEU A 2 -64.76 -37.94 -55.01
N ARG A 3 -63.61 -37.24 -55.15
CA ARG A 3 -62.32 -37.36 -55.89
C ARG A 3 -61.24 -36.67 -54.98
N LEU A 4 -59.98 -37.10 -54.80
CA LEU A 4 -58.84 -37.20 -55.73
C LEU A 4 -58.38 -35.81 -56.26
N LEU A 5 -57.10 -35.34 -56.24
CA LEU A 5 -55.77 -35.98 -56.06
C LEU A 5 -54.62 -35.02 -55.58
N ARG A 6 -53.65 -35.56 -54.82
CA ARG A 6 -52.17 -35.34 -54.88
C ARG A 6 -51.58 -33.92 -54.57
N HIS A 7 -50.26 -33.73 -54.34
CA HIS A 7 -49.06 -34.60 -54.51
C HIS A 7 -48.06 -34.55 -53.31
N GLN A 8 -47.24 -35.60 -53.24
CA GLN A 8 -46.00 -35.91 -52.48
C GLN A 8 -45.05 -34.73 -52.11
N ALA A 9 -44.05 -34.81 -51.20
CA ALA A 9 -43.64 -35.69 -50.06
C ALA A 9 -42.35 -35.05 -49.41
N ARG A 10 -41.37 -35.64 -48.68
CA ARG A 10 -40.97 -37.02 -48.29
C ARG A 10 -39.91 -37.02 -47.15
N GLY A 11 -40.08 -37.84 -46.09
CA GLY A 11 -39.02 -38.21 -45.11
C GLY A 11 -38.77 -37.23 -43.93
N THR A 12 -38.25 -37.64 -42.76
CA THR A 12 -37.89 -39.01 -42.28
C THR A 12 -38.03 -39.12 -40.74
N ARG A 13 -37.93 -40.34 -40.17
CA ARG A 13 -38.36 -40.70 -38.80
C ARG A 13 -37.33 -40.47 -37.68
N SER A 14 -37.82 -40.06 -36.49
CA SER A 14 -37.57 -40.66 -35.16
C SER A 14 -38.50 -39.94 -34.14
N CYS A 15 -38.69 -40.39 -32.89
CA CYS A 15 -39.05 -41.71 -32.34
C CYS A 15 -39.78 -41.44 -31.01
N LEU A 16 -40.79 -42.24 -30.61
CA LEU A 16 -41.52 -42.00 -29.34
C LEU A 16 -40.79 -42.61 -28.14
N CYS A 17 -40.57 -41.82 -27.08
CA CYS A 17 -40.74 -42.27 -25.68
C CYS A 17 -40.74 -41.07 -24.70
N GLY A 18 -41.33 -41.24 -23.51
CA GLY A 18 -40.72 -40.65 -22.31
C GLY A 18 -41.31 -39.40 -21.65
N GLN A 19 -42.59 -39.04 -21.83
CA GLN A 19 -43.20 -38.08 -20.89
C GLN A 19 -43.29 -38.69 -19.48
N ARG A 20 -42.52 -38.16 -18.52
CA ARG A 20 -42.64 -38.44 -17.09
C ARG A 20 -42.81 -37.13 -16.31
N ARG A 21 -43.90 -37.07 -15.55
CA ARG A 21 -44.20 -36.19 -14.40
C ARG A 21 -43.34 -34.93 -14.23
N TYR A 22 -43.93 -33.77 -14.52
CA TYR A 22 -43.64 -32.58 -13.71
C TYR A 22 -44.32 -32.75 -12.35
N GLU A 23 -43.55 -32.65 -11.27
CA GLU A 23 -44.11 -32.51 -9.92
C GLU A 23 -44.22 -31.01 -9.59
N HIS A 24 -45.41 -30.57 -9.20
CA HIS A 24 -45.62 -29.19 -8.75
C HIS A 24 -45.08 -29.03 -7.33
N HIS A 25 -43.81 -28.61 -7.20
CA HIS A 25 -43.21 -28.25 -5.92
C HIS A 25 -43.96 -27.08 -5.26
N LYS A 26 -44.05 -27.06 -3.93
CA LYS A 26 -44.87 -26.09 -3.17
C LYS A 26 -44.38 -24.64 -3.28
N ARG A 27 -43.07 -24.44 -3.13
CA ARG A 27 -42.31 -23.17 -3.29
C ARG A 27 -40.90 -23.52 -3.76
N VAL A 28 -40.15 -22.51 -4.20
CA VAL A 28 -38.79 -22.65 -4.73
C VAL A 28 -37.84 -21.74 -3.96
N MET A 29 -36.79 -22.33 -3.38
CA MET A 29 -35.70 -21.62 -2.71
C MET A 29 -34.43 -21.69 -3.57
N ALA A 30 -33.54 -20.70 -3.47
CA ALA A 30 -32.20 -20.77 -4.05
C ALA A 30 -31.10 -20.48 -3.03
N ILE A 31 -30.02 -21.28 -3.06
CA ILE A 31 -28.73 -20.93 -2.46
C ILE A 31 -27.87 -20.28 -3.56
N ARG A 32 -27.54 -19.00 -3.35
CA ARG A 32 -26.76 -18.18 -4.28
C ARG A 32 -25.26 -18.52 -4.23
N ARG A 33 -24.52 -18.29 -5.32
CA ARG A 33 -23.06 -18.37 -5.37
C ARG A 33 -22.40 -17.32 -4.46
N GLU A 34 -21.29 -17.71 -3.84
CA GLU A 34 -20.40 -16.85 -3.05
C GLU A 34 -19.46 -16.06 -3.97
N ASP A 35 -19.94 -15.00 -4.63
CA ASP A 35 -19.18 -14.30 -5.68
C ASP A 35 -18.47 -13.00 -5.26
N ILE A 36 -18.91 -12.29 -4.21
CA ILE A 36 -18.24 -11.05 -3.74
C ILE A 36 -16.82 -11.33 -3.21
N ASN A 37 -16.67 -11.86 -1.99
CA ASN A 37 -15.35 -12.08 -1.40
C ASN A 37 -14.71 -13.37 -1.94
N VAL A 38 -13.40 -13.33 -2.27
CA VAL A 38 -12.68 -14.52 -2.79
C VAL A 38 -12.47 -15.58 -1.70
N TRP A 39 -12.35 -15.16 -0.45
CA TRP A 39 -12.20 -16.01 0.74
C TRP A 39 -13.53 -16.51 1.35
N GLU A 40 -14.69 -16.09 0.85
CA GLU A 40 -15.97 -16.60 1.36
C GLU A 40 -16.25 -18.00 0.82
N ARG A 41 -16.09 -19.00 1.69
CA ARG A 41 -16.28 -20.43 1.37
C ARG A 41 -17.48 -21.06 2.08
N ARG A 42 -18.17 -20.32 2.95
CA ARG A 42 -19.38 -20.80 3.67
C ARG A 42 -20.59 -20.81 2.74
N ALA A 43 -21.58 -21.64 3.06
CA ALA A 43 -22.93 -21.53 2.53
C ALA A 43 -23.89 -21.10 3.65
N PRO A 44 -25.09 -20.55 3.35
CA PRO A 44 -26.07 -20.21 4.39
C PRO A 44 -26.73 -21.44 5.03
N LEU A 45 -26.70 -22.60 4.35
CA LEU A 45 -27.33 -23.84 4.80
C LEU A 45 -26.49 -25.06 4.36
N ALA A 46 -26.10 -25.91 5.30
CA ALA A 46 -25.48 -27.21 5.00
C ALA A 46 -26.44 -28.19 4.26
N PRO A 47 -25.94 -29.22 3.55
CA PRO A 47 -26.76 -30.18 2.80
C PRO A 47 -27.83 -30.92 3.61
N ARG A 48 -27.66 -31.09 4.94
CA ARG A 48 -28.69 -31.70 5.80
C ARG A 48 -29.98 -30.86 5.87
N HIS A 49 -29.86 -29.55 6.06
CA HIS A 49 -30.99 -28.60 6.00
C HIS A 49 -31.68 -28.62 4.63
N VAL A 50 -30.88 -28.63 3.56
CA VAL A 50 -31.37 -28.71 2.18
C VAL A 50 -32.14 -30.01 1.93
N LYS A 51 -31.65 -31.14 2.46
CA LYS A 51 -32.34 -32.43 2.39
C LYS A 51 -33.73 -32.35 3.02
N GLU A 52 -33.84 -31.76 4.21
CA GLU A 52 -35.12 -31.61 4.92
C GLU A 52 -36.12 -30.71 4.16
N ILE A 53 -35.66 -29.60 3.58
CA ILE A 53 -36.50 -28.71 2.74
C ILE A 53 -37.04 -29.45 1.50
N VAL A 54 -36.20 -30.27 0.86
CA VAL A 54 -36.62 -31.12 -0.27
C VAL A 54 -37.60 -32.21 0.17
N HIS A 55 -37.37 -32.85 1.33
CA HIS A 55 -38.29 -33.87 1.87
C HIS A 55 -39.66 -33.28 2.28
N ALA A 56 -39.72 -31.99 2.64
CA ALA A 56 -40.97 -31.27 2.87
C ALA A 56 -41.75 -30.93 1.57
N GLY A 57 -41.19 -31.18 0.38
CA GLY A 57 -41.83 -30.98 -0.93
C GLY A 57 -41.58 -29.61 -1.57
N HIS A 58 -40.49 -28.94 -1.19
CA HIS A 58 -40.05 -27.67 -1.78
C HIS A 58 -38.87 -27.90 -2.72
N LYS A 59 -38.77 -27.08 -3.77
CA LYS A 59 -37.64 -27.13 -4.71
C LYS A 59 -36.49 -26.32 -4.12
N VAL A 60 -35.28 -26.89 -4.08
CA VAL A 60 -34.07 -26.14 -3.75
C VAL A 60 -33.16 -26.09 -4.97
N LEU A 61 -32.92 -24.89 -5.47
CA LEU A 61 -31.90 -24.59 -6.46
C LEU A 61 -30.59 -24.25 -5.73
N VAL A 62 -29.45 -24.65 -6.29
CA VAL A 62 -28.13 -24.27 -5.79
C VAL A 62 -27.30 -23.81 -6.97
N GLN A 63 -26.80 -22.58 -6.93
CA GLN A 63 -25.86 -22.11 -7.95
C GLN A 63 -24.53 -22.85 -7.83
N PRO A 64 -23.91 -23.27 -8.95
CA PRO A 64 -22.54 -23.78 -8.97
C PRO A 64 -21.58 -22.84 -8.24
N SER A 65 -20.61 -23.38 -7.51
CA SER A 65 -19.61 -22.58 -6.82
C SER A 65 -18.30 -23.35 -6.69
N ASN A 66 -17.24 -22.78 -7.26
CA ASN A 66 -15.87 -23.27 -7.13
C ASN A 66 -15.16 -22.75 -5.86
N ARG A 67 -15.80 -21.88 -5.06
CA ARG A 67 -15.27 -21.36 -3.79
C ARG A 67 -15.84 -22.09 -2.56
N ARG A 68 -17.09 -22.54 -2.63
CA ARG A 68 -17.84 -23.16 -1.52
C ARG A 68 -17.12 -24.41 -1.00
N ALA A 69 -16.84 -24.46 0.30
CA ALA A 69 -16.14 -25.58 0.95
C ALA A 69 -16.92 -26.91 0.89
N ILE A 70 -18.25 -26.83 0.84
CA ILE A 70 -19.13 -27.98 0.61
C ILE A 70 -19.43 -28.08 -0.89
N HIS A 71 -18.86 -29.09 -1.55
CA HIS A 71 -19.00 -29.34 -2.99
C HIS A 71 -20.47 -29.59 -3.41
N GLU A 72 -20.86 -29.10 -4.58
CA GLU A 72 -22.24 -29.18 -5.12
C GLU A 72 -22.83 -30.60 -5.15
N ASN A 73 -22.05 -31.63 -5.50
CA ASN A 73 -22.43 -33.05 -5.41
C ASN A 73 -23.01 -33.49 -4.04
N TYR A 74 -22.73 -32.80 -2.93
CA TYR A 74 -23.38 -33.09 -1.63
C TYR A 74 -24.79 -32.48 -1.54
N TYR A 75 -25.05 -31.35 -2.18
CA TYR A 75 -26.37 -30.75 -2.31
C TYR A 75 -27.24 -31.51 -3.32
N GLU A 76 -26.65 -31.97 -4.43
CA GLU A 76 -27.33 -32.87 -5.37
C GLU A 76 -27.77 -34.18 -4.67
N LYS A 77 -26.88 -34.79 -3.87
CA LYS A 77 -27.20 -35.96 -3.01
C LYS A 77 -28.23 -35.67 -1.92
N ALA A 78 -28.42 -34.40 -1.54
CA ALA A 78 -29.50 -33.97 -0.65
C ALA A 78 -30.85 -33.79 -1.40
N GLY A 79 -30.84 -33.83 -2.73
CA GLY A 79 -32.02 -33.65 -3.59
C GLY A 79 -32.21 -32.24 -4.15
N ALA A 80 -31.20 -31.36 -4.02
CA ALA A 80 -31.22 -30.06 -4.68
C ALA A 80 -30.88 -30.16 -6.18
N ILE A 81 -31.32 -29.17 -6.95
CA ILE A 81 -31.03 -29.04 -8.38
C ILE A 81 -29.92 -28.01 -8.54
N ILE A 82 -28.80 -28.42 -9.14
CA ILE A 82 -27.70 -27.50 -9.47
C ILE A 82 -28.11 -26.70 -10.72
N SER A 83 -28.15 -25.37 -10.62
CA SER A 83 -28.63 -24.49 -11.70
C SER A 83 -28.02 -23.08 -11.60
N GLU A 84 -27.53 -22.55 -12.72
CA GLU A 84 -27.08 -21.17 -12.82
C GLU A 84 -28.24 -20.18 -12.72
N ASP A 85 -29.33 -20.46 -13.44
CA ASP A 85 -30.58 -19.70 -13.35
C ASP A 85 -31.31 -20.10 -12.04
N ILE A 86 -31.59 -19.07 -11.24
CA ILE A 86 -32.36 -19.15 -10.00
C ILE A 86 -33.55 -18.18 -9.98
N SER A 87 -33.91 -17.60 -11.13
CA SER A 87 -35.03 -16.66 -11.29
C SER A 87 -36.39 -17.26 -10.94
N GLU A 88 -36.52 -18.59 -10.89
CA GLU A 88 -37.69 -19.33 -10.43
C GLU A 88 -37.92 -19.21 -8.91
N ALA A 89 -36.87 -18.99 -8.10
CA ALA A 89 -36.97 -18.96 -6.64
C ALA A 89 -37.80 -17.78 -6.12
N SER A 90 -38.56 -17.98 -5.04
CA SER A 90 -39.20 -16.89 -4.29
C SER A 90 -38.28 -16.34 -3.19
N LEU A 91 -37.53 -17.23 -2.53
CA LEU A 91 -36.52 -16.91 -1.51
C LEU A 91 -35.12 -17.23 -2.04
N ILE A 92 -34.24 -16.22 -2.07
CA ILE A 92 -32.83 -16.35 -2.46
C ILE A 92 -31.94 -16.05 -1.24
N ILE A 93 -31.07 -16.99 -0.88
CA ILE A 93 -30.24 -16.91 0.33
C ILE A 93 -28.75 -16.90 -0.03
N GLY A 94 -27.96 -16.06 0.63
CA GLY A 94 -26.50 -15.98 0.48
C GLY A 94 -25.80 -15.52 1.75
N VAL A 95 -24.48 -15.78 1.87
CA VAL A 95 -23.68 -15.34 3.03
C VAL A 95 -23.29 -13.85 2.94
N LYS A 96 -23.37 -13.26 1.75
CA LYS A 96 -23.14 -11.83 1.45
C LYS A 96 -24.21 -11.32 0.49
N SER A 97 -24.29 -10.01 0.32
CA SER A 97 -25.13 -9.34 -0.67
C SER A 97 -24.93 -9.89 -2.10
N PRO A 98 -25.93 -9.73 -2.98
CA PRO A 98 -25.73 -9.78 -4.42
C PRO A 98 -25.08 -8.48 -4.92
N PRO A 99 -24.19 -8.54 -5.92
CA PRO A 99 -23.94 -7.42 -6.82
C PRO A 99 -25.23 -6.94 -7.50
N GLU A 100 -25.33 -5.63 -7.78
CA GLU A 100 -26.57 -4.99 -8.24
C GLU A 100 -27.08 -5.58 -9.56
N GLU A 101 -26.18 -5.91 -10.49
CA GLU A 101 -26.49 -6.50 -11.80
C GLU A 101 -27.02 -7.96 -11.71
N LYS A 102 -27.02 -8.55 -10.52
CA LYS A 102 -27.50 -9.91 -10.21
C LYS A 102 -28.73 -9.92 -9.29
N LEU A 103 -29.40 -8.77 -9.14
CA LEU A 103 -30.67 -8.66 -8.43
C LEU A 103 -31.86 -8.99 -9.36
N TYR A 104 -32.66 -9.97 -8.95
CA TYR A 104 -33.93 -10.29 -9.60
C TYR A 104 -35.06 -9.43 -8.98
N PRO A 105 -35.90 -8.76 -9.78
CA PRO A 105 -36.99 -7.94 -9.25
C PRO A 105 -38.06 -8.81 -8.57
N ARG A 106 -38.67 -8.27 -7.50
CA ARG A 106 -39.81 -8.87 -6.76
C ARG A 106 -39.48 -10.25 -6.13
N LYS A 107 -38.29 -10.39 -5.53
CA LYS A 107 -37.85 -11.60 -4.81
C LYS A 107 -37.54 -11.28 -3.35
N THR A 108 -37.78 -12.24 -2.45
CA THR A 108 -37.26 -12.15 -1.08
C THR A 108 -35.79 -12.56 -1.08
N TYR A 109 -34.94 -11.71 -0.52
CA TYR A 109 -33.51 -11.98 -0.34
C TYR A 109 -33.15 -12.04 1.15
N ALA A 110 -32.35 -13.03 1.55
CA ALA A 110 -31.80 -13.16 2.89
C ALA A 110 -30.27 -13.26 2.84
N PHE A 111 -29.57 -12.25 3.33
CA PHE A 111 -28.10 -12.19 3.34
C PHE A 111 -27.57 -11.21 4.39
N PHE A 112 -26.27 -11.33 4.74
CA PHE A 112 -25.58 -10.33 5.55
C PHE A 112 -25.16 -9.13 4.69
N SER A 113 -25.74 -7.96 4.96
CA SER A 113 -25.61 -6.76 4.12
C SER A 113 -24.37 -5.89 4.38
N HIS A 114 -23.57 -6.21 5.41
CA HIS A 114 -22.29 -5.56 5.78
C HIS A 114 -22.28 -4.01 5.75
N THR A 115 -23.42 -3.36 5.98
CA THR A 115 -23.70 -1.95 5.58
C THR A 115 -22.98 -0.87 6.40
N ILE A 116 -21.90 -1.24 7.10
CA ILE A 116 -21.08 -0.40 7.99
C ILE A 116 -19.55 -0.65 7.81
N LYS A 117 -19.11 -1.74 7.17
CA LYS A 117 -17.68 -2.07 7.00
C LYS A 117 -17.36 -2.59 5.60
N ALA A 118 -16.39 -1.99 4.92
CA ALA A 118 -15.93 -2.36 3.56
C ALA A 118 -14.40 -2.35 3.49
N GLN A 119 -13.80 -3.42 2.95
CA GLN A 119 -12.35 -3.57 2.71
C GLN A 119 -12.11 -4.54 1.52
N GLU A 120 -11.05 -4.31 0.74
CA GLU A 120 -10.69 -5.08 -0.46
C GLU A 120 -9.19 -5.44 -0.45
N ALA A 121 -8.84 -6.73 -0.41
CA ALA A 121 -7.46 -7.23 -0.57
C ALA A 121 -7.42 -8.76 -0.81
N ASN A 122 -6.19 -9.31 -0.82
CA ASN A 122 -5.83 -10.73 -0.63
C ASN A 122 -5.95 -11.68 -1.85
N MET A 123 -5.00 -11.55 -2.78
CA MET A 123 -4.58 -12.65 -3.68
C MET A 123 -3.06 -12.91 -3.63
N ALA A 124 -2.21 -11.88 -3.71
CA ALA A 124 -0.75 -12.03 -3.81
C ALA A 124 -0.08 -12.79 -2.64
N LEU A 125 -0.68 -12.75 -1.43
CA LEU A 125 -0.13 -13.39 -0.24
C LEU A 125 -0.17 -14.93 -0.31
N LEU A 126 -1.11 -15.52 -1.06
CA LEU A 126 -1.22 -16.98 -1.21
C LEU A 126 0.01 -17.58 -1.91
N ASP A 127 0.50 -16.91 -2.97
CA ASP A 127 1.65 -17.35 -3.75
C ASP A 127 2.97 -17.25 -2.96
N ASP A 128 3.05 -16.30 -2.03
CA ASP A 128 4.25 -16.08 -1.22
C ASP A 128 4.36 -17.05 -0.02
N LEU A 129 3.23 -17.51 0.51
CA LEU A 129 3.18 -18.56 1.53
C LEU A 129 3.60 -19.93 0.96
N LEU A 130 3.15 -20.25 -0.26
CA LEU A 130 3.51 -21.49 -0.97
C LEU A 130 5.03 -21.59 -1.26
N LYS A 131 5.70 -20.46 -1.52
CA LYS A 131 7.16 -20.39 -1.73
C LYS A 131 7.98 -20.59 -0.44
N LYS A 132 7.42 -20.27 0.73
CA LYS A 132 8.17 -20.15 2.00
C LYS A 132 7.99 -21.33 2.96
N HIS A 133 7.16 -22.33 2.60
CA HIS A 133 6.85 -23.51 3.43
C HIS A 133 6.28 -23.19 4.84
N ILE A 134 5.60 -22.04 5.00
CA ILE A 134 5.08 -21.59 6.30
C ILE A 134 3.75 -22.28 6.63
N GLY A 135 3.73 -23.06 7.73
CA GLY A 135 2.53 -23.71 8.24
C GLY A 135 1.67 -22.78 9.11
N MET A 136 0.70 -22.08 8.52
CA MET A 136 -0.28 -21.29 9.28
C MET A 136 -1.48 -22.11 9.77
N ALA A 137 -2.16 -21.62 10.82
CA ALA A 137 -3.32 -22.27 11.43
C ALA A 137 -4.51 -22.51 10.48
N HIS A 138 -4.57 -21.83 9.32
CA HIS A 138 -5.59 -22.09 8.30
C HIS A 138 -5.36 -23.40 7.52
N ASN A 139 -4.22 -24.08 7.67
CA ASN A 139 -3.91 -25.33 6.96
C ASN A 139 -4.64 -26.55 7.54
N TYR A 140 -5.33 -26.41 8.68
CA TYR A 140 -6.19 -27.46 9.21
C TYR A 140 -7.48 -27.54 8.39
N ARG A 141 -7.73 -28.70 7.77
CA ARG A 141 -8.90 -28.95 6.92
C ARG A 141 -10.22 -28.97 7.70
N ASN A 142 -10.15 -29.14 9.02
CA ASN A 142 -11.25 -29.17 9.98
C ASN A 142 -10.70 -29.00 11.41
N VAL A 143 -11.59 -28.81 12.38
CA VAL A 143 -11.22 -28.66 13.81
C VAL A 143 -10.37 -29.83 14.33
N SER A 144 -10.63 -31.07 13.88
CA SER A 144 -9.90 -32.26 14.35
C SER A 144 -8.40 -32.22 14.04
N GLN A 145 -7.99 -31.62 12.92
CA GLN A 145 -6.57 -31.45 12.59
C GLN A 145 -5.90 -30.35 13.42
N ALA A 146 -6.62 -29.28 13.75
CA ALA A 146 -6.13 -28.22 14.63
C ALA A 146 -5.85 -28.77 16.05
N ILE A 147 -6.83 -29.50 16.59
CA ILE A 147 -6.71 -30.21 17.87
C ILE A 147 -5.51 -31.17 17.86
N GLN A 148 -5.30 -31.93 16.80
CA GLN A 148 -4.19 -32.88 16.75
C GLN A 148 -2.82 -32.20 16.83
N ALA A 149 -2.61 -31.07 16.15
CA ALA A 149 -1.34 -30.34 16.23
C ALA A 149 -1.07 -29.77 17.64
N VAL A 150 -2.11 -29.36 18.37
CA VAL A 150 -1.98 -28.95 19.78
C VAL A 150 -1.61 -30.14 20.66
N ARG A 151 -2.24 -31.32 20.46
CA ARG A 151 -1.86 -32.57 21.15
C ARG A 151 -0.42 -33.00 20.87
N ASP A 152 0.04 -32.85 19.63
CA ASP A 152 1.40 -33.22 19.24
C ASP A 152 2.43 -32.37 20.01
N CYS A 153 2.20 -31.06 20.13
CA CYS A 153 2.98 -30.19 21.02
C CYS A 153 2.82 -30.57 22.50
N GLY A 154 1.61 -30.96 22.93
CA GLY A 154 1.31 -31.44 24.27
C GLY A 154 2.11 -32.70 24.66
N TYR A 155 2.35 -33.61 23.72
CA TYR A 155 3.23 -34.76 23.93
C TYR A 155 4.69 -34.36 24.12
N GLU A 156 5.22 -33.40 23.34
CA GLU A 156 6.59 -32.90 23.50
C GLU A 156 6.81 -32.23 24.87
N ILE A 157 5.85 -31.40 25.31
CA ILE A 157 5.87 -30.79 26.65
C ILE A 157 5.81 -31.88 27.73
N SER A 158 4.94 -32.89 27.56
CA SER A 158 4.84 -34.05 28.48
C SER A 158 6.12 -34.90 28.56
N MET A 159 6.95 -34.88 27.51
CA MET A 159 8.28 -35.50 27.47
C MET A 159 9.38 -34.62 28.08
N GLY A 160 9.06 -33.41 28.55
CA GLY A 160 10.01 -32.46 29.12
C GLY A 160 10.88 -31.74 28.08
N LEU A 161 10.44 -31.70 26.82
CA LEU A 161 11.18 -31.05 25.72
C LEU A 161 10.96 -29.52 25.66
N MET A 162 10.04 -29.00 26.49
CA MET A 162 9.80 -27.56 26.64
C MET A 162 11.08 -26.81 27.09
N PRO A 163 11.57 -25.80 26.36
CA PRO A 163 12.76 -25.04 26.75
C PRO A 163 12.57 -24.29 28.06
N LYS A 164 13.45 -24.52 29.03
CA LYS A 164 13.34 -23.90 30.37
C LYS A 164 13.51 -22.38 30.37
N SER A 165 14.09 -21.77 29.33
CA SER A 165 14.26 -20.32 29.22
C SER A 165 12.97 -19.55 28.92
N ILE A 166 11.91 -20.21 28.44
CA ILE A 166 10.59 -19.58 28.20
C ILE A 166 9.58 -19.84 29.33
N GLY A 167 9.89 -20.75 30.25
CA GLY A 167 9.00 -21.15 31.34
C GLY A 167 9.03 -20.23 32.57
N PRO A 168 8.17 -20.50 33.57
CA PRO A 168 6.91 -21.24 33.42
C PRO A 168 5.94 -20.43 32.54
N VAL A 169 5.30 -21.05 31.56
CA VAL A 169 4.41 -20.33 30.62
C VAL A 169 3.01 -20.22 31.23
N THR A 170 2.50 -18.99 31.35
CA THR A 170 1.19 -18.71 31.96
C THR A 170 0.18 -18.19 30.93
N PHE A 171 -0.93 -18.89 30.77
CA PHE A 171 -2.07 -18.46 29.97
C PHE A 171 -3.16 -17.87 30.86
N VAL A 172 -3.76 -16.76 30.43
CA VAL A 172 -4.86 -16.09 31.13
C VAL A 172 -6.04 -15.93 30.19
N PHE A 173 -7.19 -16.48 30.56
CA PHE A 173 -8.44 -16.34 29.81
C PHE A 173 -9.32 -15.30 30.48
N THR A 174 -9.86 -14.31 29.75
CA THR A 174 -10.78 -13.32 30.32
C THR A 174 -12.24 -13.63 29.97
N GLY A 175 -13.13 -13.46 30.95
CA GLY A 175 -14.55 -13.80 30.83
C GLY A 175 -14.83 -15.30 30.96
N THR A 176 -16.12 -15.62 31.16
CA THR A 176 -16.63 -16.99 31.40
C THR A 176 -17.69 -17.43 30.38
N GLY A 177 -17.88 -16.63 29.32
CA GLY A 177 -18.79 -16.90 28.21
C GLY A 177 -18.26 -17.93 27.21
N ASN A 178 -19.05 -18.19 26.17
CA ASN A 178 -18.76 -19.25 25.18
C ASN A 178 -17.41 -19.06 24.44
N VAL A 179 -16.97 -17.82 24.23
CA VAL A 179 -15.67 -17.48 23.61
C VAL A 179 -14.52 -18.02 24.46
N SER A 180 -14.50 -17.67 25.75
CA SER A 180 -13.48 -18.12 26.70
C SER A 180 -13.49 -19.66 26.86
N LYS A 181 -14.67 -20.29 26.87
CA LYS A 181 -14.82 -21.75 26.91
C LYS A 181 -14.24 -22.43 25.66
N GLY A 182 -14.59 -21.95 24.47
CA GLY A 182 -14.06 -22.51 23.21
C GLY A 182 -12.54 -22.39 23.08
N ALA A 183 -11.93 -21.37 23.70
CA ALA A 183 -10.48 -21.25 23.77
C ALA A 183 -9.86 -22.17 24.85
N GLN A 184 -10.55 -22.40 25.97
CA GLN A 184 -10.15 -23.39 26.99
C GLN A 184 -10.22 -24.83 26.42
N ASP A 185 -11.26 -25.15 25.62
CA ASP A 185 -11.39 -26.45 24.96
C ASP A 185 -10.18 -26.79 24.08
N ILE A 186 -9.46 -25.78 23.55
CA ILE A 186 -8.21 -25.97 22.80
C ILE A 186 -6.99 -26.10 23.73
N ILE A 187 -6.85 -25.27 24.78
CA ILE A 187 -5.68 -25.37 25.67
C ILE A 187 -5.68 -26.66 26.51
N ASN A 188 -6.86 -27.25 26.75
CA ASN A 188 -7.02 -28.54 27.43
C ASN A 188 -6.38 -29.72 26.68
N GLU A 189 -5.95 -29.54 25.43
CA GLU A 189 -5.21 -30.53 24.64
C GLU A 189 -3.68 -30.46 24.88
N LEU A 190 -3.21 -29.48 25.69
CA LEU A 190 -1.86 -29.42 26.28
C LEU A 190 -1.87 -30.01 27.71
N PRO A 191 -0.71 -30.44 28.25
CA PRO A 191 -0.56 -30.82 29.67
C PRO A 191 -0.54 -29.58 30.57
N VAL A 192 -1.69 -28.90 30.64
CA VAL A 192 -1.87 -27.61 31.32
C VAL A 192 -2.33 -27.78 32.77
N GLU A 193 -1.71 -27.03 33.69
CA GLU A 193 -2.04 -27.01 35.10
C GLU A 193 -2.88 -25.75 35.43
N TYR A 194 -4.16 -25.93 35.76
CA TYR A 194 -5.04 -24.82 36.11
C TYR A 194 -4.81 -24.36 37.55
N VAL A 195 -4.69 -23.05 37.73
CA VAL A 195 -4.44 -22.37 39.01
C VAL A 195 -5.46 -21.27 39.26
N GLU A 196 -5.70 -20.95 40.53
CA GLU A 196 -6.57 -19.83 40.89
C GLU A 196 -5.90 -18.49 40.57
N PRO A 197 -6.65 -17.42 40.23
CA PRO A 197 -6.07 -16.13 39.81
C PRO A 197 -5.14 -15.46 40.82
N HIS A 198 -5.23 -15.82 42.10
CA HIS A 198 -4.34 -15.32 43.15
C HIS A 198 -3.00 -16.08 43.22
N GLU A 199 -2.95 -17.32 42.74
CA GLU A 199 -1.75 -18.17 42.67
C GLU A 199 -0.88 -17.88 41.45
N LEU A 200 -1.46 -17.24 40.41
CA LEU A 200 -0.81 -16.91 39.13
C LEU A 200 0.56 -16.25 39.31
N LYS A 201 0.69 -15.35 40.29
CA LYS A 201 1.98 -14.71 40.64
C LYS A 201 3.02 -15.72 41.08
N ASP A 202 2.67 -16.59 42.02
CA ASP A 202 3.61 -17.48 42.68
C ASP A 202 4.06 -18.61 41.74
N VAL A 203 3.15 -19.12 40.88
CA VAL A 203 3.55 -20.02 39.79
C VAL A 203 4.33 -19.30 38.69
N SER A 204 4.03 -18.04 38.37
CA SER A 204 4.84 -17.25 37.43
C SER A 204 6.26 -16.95 37.92
N GLN A 205 6.52 -17.06 39.24
CA GLN A 205 7.81 -16.72 39.86
C GLN A 205 8.59 -17.93 40.36
N THR A 206 7.92 -19.03 40.73
CA THR A 206 8.55 -20.22 41.33
C THR A 206 8.03 -21.55 40.79
N GLY A 207 7.10 -21.54 39.82
CA GLY A 207 6.56 -22.73 39.17
C GLY A 207 7.59 -23.47 38.30
N ASP A 208 7.28 -24.73 37.99
CA ASP A 208 8.08 -25.60 37.13
C ASP A 208 8.30 -24.98 35.73
N MET A 209 9.56 -24.67 35.42
CA MET A 209 10.02 -24.07 34.15
C MET A 209 9.71 -24.93 32.90
N SER A 210 9.26 -26.17 33.07
CA SER A 210 8.87 -27.08 31.97
C SER A 210 7.35 -27.31 31.85
N ARG A 211 6.52 -26.51 32.54
CA ARG A 211 5.06 -26.59 32.49
C ARG A 211 4.38 -25.36 31.88
N VAL A 212 3.16 -25.60 31.43
CA VAL A 212 2.16 -24.60 31.05
C VAL A 212 1.11 -24.52 32.15
N TYR A 213 0.80 -23.31 32.61
CA TYR A 213 -0.24 -23.04 33.59
C TYR A 213 -1.36 -22.20 32.96
N ALA A 214 -2.59 -22.34 33.44
CA ALA A 214 -3.74 -21.56 32.98
C ALA A 214 -4.60 -21.02 34.13
N THR A 215 -5.25 -19.86 33.94
CA THR A 215 -6.27 -19.35 34.85
C THR A 215 -7.36 -18.56 34.14
N VAL A 216 -8.55 -18.45 34.74
CA VAL A 216 -9.77 -17.91 34.11
C VAL A 216 -10.36 -16.75 34.93
N LEU A 217 -10.36 -15.55 34.35
CA LEU A 217 -10.77 -14.32 35.01
C LEU A 217 -12.25 -13.98 34.80
N SER A 218 -13.06 -14.30 35.80
CA SER A 218 -14.33 -13.59 36.07
C SER A 218 -14.09 -12.11 36.41
N ARG A 219 -15.11 -11.26 36.14
CA ARG A 219 -15.11 -9.80 36.40
C ARG A 219 -14.55 -9.41 37.78
N HIS A 220 -14.96 -10.12 38.84
CA HIS A 220 -14.57 -9.82 40.23
C HIS A 220 -13.07 -10.01 40.54
N HIS A 221 -12.31 -10.72 39.70
CA HIS A 221 -10.87 -10.87 39.87
C HIS A 221 -10.07 -9.64 39.42
N HIS A 222 -10.67 -8.73 38.63
CA HIS A 222 -9.94 -7.60 38.06
C HIS A 222 -10.67 -6.25 38.15
N LEU A 223 -12.00 -6.21 38.24
CA LEU A 223 -12.78 -4.99 38.46
C LEU A 223 -12.98 -4.73 39.95
N MET A 224 -12.81 -3.47 40.37
CA MET A 224 -12.99 -3.02 41.75
C MET A 224 -13.60 -1.61 41.80
N ARG A 225 -14.48 -1.34 42.76
CA ARG A 225 -15.07 -0.01 42.97
C ARG A 225 -14.00 0.96 43.45
N LYS A 226 -14.00 2.19 42.93
CA LYS A 226 -12.97 3.22 43.19
C LYS A 226 -12.87 3.69 44.65
N SER A 227 -13.92 3.48 45.47
CA SER A 227 -14.00 3.97 46.86
C SER A 227 -13.46 3.01 47.91
N ASP A 228 -13.65 1.70 47.73
CA ASP A 228 -13.43 0.67 48.75
C ASP A 228 -12.74 -0.60 48.22
N GLY A 229 -12.60 -0.74 46.90
CA GLY A 229 -11.98 -1.90 46.26
C GLY A 229 -12.88 -3.14 46.12
N VAL A 230 -14.17 -3.05 46.47
CA VAL A 230 -15.11 -4.18 46.38
C VAL A 230 -15.68 -4.32 44.96
N TYR A 231 -16.01 -5.54 44.53
CA TYR A 231 -16.80 -5.78 43.31
C TYR A 231 -18.26 -6.09 43.67
N ASP A 232 -19.20 -5.39 43.04
CA ASP A 232 -20.64 -5.70 43.08
C ASP A 232 -21.13 -5.90 41.63
N PRO A 233 -21.75 -7.05 41.29
CA PRO A 233 -22.16 -7.33 39.93
C PRO A 233 -23.35 -6.51 39.45
N LEU A 234 -24.25 -6.09 40.35
CA LEU A 234 -25.46 -5.35 40.01
C LEU A 234 -25.16 -3.87 39.90
N GLU A 235 -24.40 -3.30 40.83
CA GLU A 235 -23.97 -1.90 40.72
C GLU A 235 -23.11 -1.67 39.47
N TYR A 236 -22.18 -2.60 39.14
CA TYR A 236 -21.39 -2.51 37.92
C TYR A 236 -22.22 -2.54 36.61
N GLU A 237 -23.39 -3.17 36.62
CA GLU A 237 -24.26 -3.29 35.43
C GLU A 237 -25.05 -2.01 35.13
N TYR A 238 -25.30 -1.16 36.15
CA TYR A 238 -25.93 0.15 35.98
C TYR A 238 -24.95 1.34 36.08
N HIS A 239 -23.82 1.16 36.77
CA HIS A 239 -22.84 2.21 37.10
C HIS A 239 -21.38 1.77 36.88
N PRO A 240 -20.99 1.34 35.66
CA PRO A 240 -19.63 0.89 35.36
C PRO A 240 -18.57 2.00 35.56
N GLU A 241 -18.98 3.27 35.52
CA GLU A 241 -18.13 4.45 35.76
C GLU A 241 -17.59 4.53 37.20
N LEU A 242 -18.20 3.84 38.17
CA LEU A 242 -17.72 3.78 39.56
C LEU A 242 -16.54 2.81 39.75
N TYR A 243 -16.24 2.00 38.72
CA TYR A 243 -15.26 0.92 38.79
C TYR A 243 -13.95 1.25 38.07
N THR A 244 -12.90 0.49 38.39
CA THR A 244 -11.62 0.46 37.67
C THR A 244 -11.12 -0.98 37.52
N SER A 245 -10.34 -1.24 36.46
CA SER A 245 -9.58 -2.47 36.34
C SER A 245 -8.24 -2.35 37.09
N HIS A 246 -7.81 -3.42 37.76
CA HIS A 246 -6.49 -3.56 38.35
C HIS A 246 -5.66 -4.70 37.72
N PHE A 247 -6.19 -5.31 36.64
CA PHE A 247 -5.58 -6.38 35.83
C PHE A 247 -4.09 -6.15 35.51
N ARG A 248 -3.75 -4.93 35.06
CA ARG A 248 -2.38 -4.46 34.76
C ARG A 248 -1.34 -4.64 35.88
N THR A 249 -1.79 -4.84 37.12
CA THR A 249 -0.95 -4.89 38.32
C THR A 249 -1.06 -6.20 39.10
N SER A 250 -2.22 -6.87 39.07
CA SER A 250 -2.42 -8.17 39.74
C SER A 250 -2.21 -9.38 38.83
N VAL A 251 -2.37 -9.22 37.51
CA VAL A 251 -2.38 -10.35 36.56
C VAL A 251 -1.37 -10.16 35.45
N ALA A 252 -1.44 -9.05 34.69
CA ALA A 252 -0.64 -8.84 33.49
C ALA A 252 0.90 -9.00 33.66
N PRO A 253 1.52 -8.61 34.79
CA PRO A 253 2.96 -8.86 35.03
C PRO A 253 3.34 -10.34 35.15
N TYR A 254 2.35 -11.21 35.34
CA TYR A 254 2.48 -12.66 35.57
C TYR A 254 1.86 -13.50 34.44
N THR A 255 1.45 -12.85 33.35
CA THR A 255 0.85 -13.46 32.15
C THR A 255 1.90 -13.62 31.05
N THR A 256 2.03 -14.80 30.45
CA THR A 256 2.79 -14.99 29.20
C THR A 256 1.92 -14.78 27.96
N CYS A 257 0.72 -15.36 27.95
CA CYS A 257 -0.24 -15.22 26.86
C CYS A 257 -1.63 -14.87 27.41
N LEU A 258 -2.20 -13.77 26.93
CA LEU A 258 -3.55 -13.32 27.26
C LEU A 258 -4.53 -13.74 26.16
N ILE A 259 -5.52 -14.55 26.50
CA ILE A 259 -6.66 -14.86 25.64
C ILE A 259 -7.83 -14.00 26.09
N ASN A 260 -8.04 -12.87 25.42
CA ASN A 260 -9.07 -11.91 25.79
C ASN A 260 -10.42 -12.26 25.14
N GLY A 261 -11.45 -12.41 25.96
CA GLY A 261 -12.80 -12.83 25.56
C GLY A 261 -13.91 -12.12 26.33
N ILE A 262 -13.66 -10.91 26.86
CA ILE A 262 -14.69 -10.07 27.45
C ILE A 262 -15.47 -9.29 26.39
N TYR A 263 -16.72 -8.98 26.71
CA TYR A 263 -17.45 -7.87 26.10
C TYR A 263 -17.05 -6.56 26.78
N TRP A 264 -16.86 -5.48 26.01
CA TRP A 264 -16.48 -4.16 26.48
C TRP A 264 -17.36 -3.07 25.87
N ASP A 265 -17.61 -2.01 26.64
CA ASP A 265 -18.32 -0.79 26.22
C ASP A 265 -17.48 0.44 26.61
N PRO A 266 -17.52 1.57 25.88
CA PRO A 266 -16.77 2.80 26.20
C PRO A 266 -16.93 3.35 27.62
N GLN A 267 -18.03 3.04 28.31
CA GLN A 267 -18.25 3.42 29.72
C GLN A 267 -17.54 2.50 30.72
N THR A 268 -17.06 1.34 30.27
CA THR A 268 -16.45 0.30 31.12
C THR A 268 -14.91 0.39 31.18
N PRO A 269 -14.28 0.03 32.32
CA PRO A 269 -12.82 0.10 32.44
C PRO A 269 -12.08 -0.86 31.48
N ARG A 270 -11.21 -0.28 30.64
CA ARG A 270 -10.23 -1.02 29.80
C ARG A 270 -9.37 -1.97 30.65
N LEU A 271 -8.94 -3.10 30.07
CA LEU A 271 -8.05 -4.08 30.70
C LEU A 271 -6.59 -3.59 30.74
N LEU A 272 -6.09 -3.09 29.61
CA LEU A 272 -4.74 -2.54 29.45
C LEU A 272 -4.78 -1.25 28.63
N ARG A 273 -3.95 -0.27 29.02
CA ARG A 273 -3.70 0.98 28.29
C ARG A 273 -2.33 0.99 27.62
N ARG A 274 -2.11 1.90 26.67
CA ARG A 274 -0.82 2.13 25.99
C ARG A 274 0.35 2.30 26.98
N LEU A 275 0.14 3.11 28.02
CA LEU A 275 1.10 3.34 29.11
C LEU A 275 1.26 2.14 30.06
N ASP A 276 0.27 1.25 30.14
CA ASP A 276 0.40 0.02 30.94
C ASP A 276 1.27 -1.00 30.19
N ALA A 277 1.16 -1.08 28.86
CA ALA A 277 2.02 -1.94 28.03
C ALA A 277 3.50 -1.55 28.12
N GLN A 278 3.84 -0.26 27.97
CA GLN A 278 5.23 0.24 28.15
C GLN A 278 5.86 -0.24 29.47
N ARG A 279 5.08 -0.24 30.56
CA ARG A 279 5.52 -0.66 31.90
C ARG A 279 5.65 -2.18 32.07
N LEU A 280 4.93 -2.96 31.27
CA LEU A 280 5.00 -4.42 31.24
C LEU A 280 6.15 -4.93 30.36
N LEU A 281 6.59 -4.11 29.41
CA LEU A 281 7.63 -4.40 28.42
C LEU A 281 9.00 -3.80 28.77
N THR A 282 9.08 -2.93 29.78
CA THR A 282 10.34 -2.33 30.24
C THR A 282 11.33 -3.43 30.62
N HIS A 283 12.47 -3.49 29.92
CA HIS A 283 13.44 -4.59 30.04
C HIS A 283 13.75 -5.00 31.49
N VAL A 284 13.45 -6.27 31.81
CA VAL A 284 13.93 -6.91 33.02
C VAL A 284 15.45 -7.04 32.91
N LYS A 285 16.19 -6.67 33.96
CA LYS A 285 17.65 -6.89 33.98
C LYS A 285 17.92 -8.40 33.95
N PRO A 286 18.88 -8.89 33.14
CA PRO A 286 19.20 -10.31 33.07
C PRO A 286 19.42 -10.91 34.46
N SER A 287 18.92 -12.12 34.66
CA SER A 287 19.01 -12.78 35.95
C SER A 287 20.48 -13.05 36.33
N ALA A 288 20.81 -12.95 37.61
CA ALA A 288 22.10 -13.45 38.11
C ALA A 288 22.22 -14.98 38.02
N ALA A 289 21.13 -15.68 37.65
CA ALA A 289 21.08 -17.09 37.32
C ALA A 289 21.03 -17.38 35.80
N ALA A 290 21.17 -16.36 34.94
CA ALA A 290 21.19 -16.53 33.49
C ALA A 290 22.31 -17.51 33.09
N THR A 291 21.94 -18.60 32.42
CA THR A 291 22.88 -19.64 32.01
C THR A 291 23.47 -19.29 30.66
N GLU A 292 24.80 -19.21 30.57
CA GLU A 292 25.52 -18.83 29.35
C GLU A 292 25.08 -19.70 28.16
N GLY A 293 24.65 -19.05 27.06
CA GLY A 293 24.10 -19.71 25.87
C GLY A 293 22.57 -19.87 25.81
N TRP A 294 21.82 -19.51 26.86
CA TRP A 294 20.35 -19.55 26.84
C TRP A 294 19.76 -18.13 26.73
N PRO A 295 18.96 -17.81 25.70
CA PRO A 295 18.28 -16.51 25.61
C PRO A 295 17.11 -16.44 26.60
N GLU A 296 17.14 -15.47 27.51
CA GLU A 296 15.99 -15.12 28.37
C GLU A 296 14.92 -14.37 27.56
N LEU A 297 13.66 -14.46 27.99
CA LEU A 297 12.57 -13.67 27.40
C LEU A 297 12.75 -12.16 27.69
N PRO A 298 12.48 -11.26 26.72
CA PRO A 298 12.68 -9.82 26.90
C PRO A 298 11.74 -9.18 27.94
N HIS A 299 10.57 -9.78 28.15
CA HIS A 299 9.50 -9.41 29.09
C HIS A 299 8.57 -10.62 29.30
N LYS A 300 7.68 -10.58 30.30
CA LYS A 300 6.80 -11.72 30.60
C LYS A 300 5.62 -11.84 29.63
N LEU A 301 4.90 -10.75 29.38
CA LEU A 301 3.74 -10.71 28.48
C LEU A 301 4.21 -10.72 27.03
N LEU A 302 4.17 -11.89 26.39
CA LEU A 302 4.64 -12.08 25.01
C LEU A 302 3.53 -11.92 23.98
N ALA A 303 2.29 -12.31 24.32
CA ALA A 303 1.20 -12.37 23.35
C ALA A 303 -0.16 -11.97 23.93
N ILE A 304 -1.02 -11.39 23.08
CA ILE A 304 -2.44 -11.15 23.34
C ILE A 304 -3.24 -11.62 22.12
N CYS A 305 -4.10 -12.62 22.32
CA CYS A 305 -5.15 -13.00 21.37
C CYS A 305 -6.47 -12.36 21.83
N ASP A 306 -6.88 -11.26 21.18
CA ASP A 306 -8.11 -10.55 21.49
C ASP A 306 -9.27 -11.00 20.59
N ILE A 307 -10.07 -11.93 21.11
CA ILE A 307 -11.22 -12.50 20.42
C ILE A 307 -12.42 -11.54 20.44
N SER A 308 -12.36 -10.41 21.18
CA SER A 308 -13.38 -9.36 21.09
C SER A 308 -13.33 -8.61 19.75
N ALA A 309 -12.12 -8.42 19.20
CA ALA A 309 -11.86 -7.62 18.00
C ALA A 309 -12.41 -6.17 18.05
N ASP A 310 -12.58 -5.62 19.26
CA ASP A 310 -13.00 -4.23 19.50
C ASP A 310 -11.81 -3.26 19.31
N MET A 311 -11.58 -2.77 18.08
CA MET A 311 -10.49 -1.83 17.76
C MET A 311 -10.52 -0.59 18.67
N GLY A 312 -9.40 -0.32 19.34
CA GLY A 312 -9.30 0.74 20.34
C GLY A 312 -10.20 0.53 21.56
N GLY A 313 -10.57 -0.72 21.88
CA GLY A 313 -11.53 -1.11 22.91
C GLY A 313 -10.92 -1.65 24.21
N SER A 314 -11.18 -2.91 24.57
CA SER A 314 -10.76 -3.43 25.88
C SER A 314 -9.23 -3.42 26.09
N ILE A 315 -8.48 -3.59 25.00
CA ILE A 315 -7.03 -3.39 24.88
C ILE A 315 -6.82 -2.09 24.07
N GLU A 316 -6.36 -1.01 24.71
CA GLU A 316 -6.32 0.34 24.12
C GLU A 316 -5.40 0.51 22.90
N PHE A 317 -4.46 -0.42 22.75
CA PHE A 317 -3.43 -0.40 21.71
C PHE A 317 -3.66 -1.43 20.61
N MET A 318 -4.72 -2.24 20.66
CA MET A 318 -5.15 -2.99 19.50
C MET A 318 -5.83 -2.00 18.54
N THR A 319 -5.06 -1.44 17.62
CA THR A 319 -5.50 -0.33 16.75
C THR A 319 -6.29 -0.83 15.54
N GLU A 320 -5.92 -1.99 15.00
CA GLU A 320 -6.55 -2.64 13.86
C GLU A 320 -6.76 -4.13 14.12
N CYS A 321 -7.79 -4.72 13.51
CA CYS A 321 -8.01 -6.16 13.55
C CYS A 321 -7.01 -6.89 12.64
N THR A 322 -6.40 -7.98 13.14
CA THR A 322 -5.60 -8.87 12.29
C THR A 322 -6.50 -9.68 11.35
N SER A 323 -5.95 -10.30 10.30
CA SER A 323 -6.74 -11.01 9.29
C SER A 323 -6.46 -12.52 9.30
N ILE A 324 -7.27 -13.32 8.59
CA ILE A 324 -6.98 -14.77 8.46
C ILE A 324 -5.64 -15.04 7.78
N ASP A 325 -5.24 -14.15 6.86
CA ASP A 325 -4.03 -14.28 6.05
C ASP A 325 -2.80 -13.62 6.70
N LYS A 326 -3.02 -12.59 7.54
CA LYS A 326 -2.04 -12.05 8.50
C LYS A 326 -2.61 -12.18 9.93
N PRO A 327 -2.52 -13.37 10.57
CA PRO A 327 -3.16 -13.61 11.87
C PRO A 327 -2.49 -12.87 13.03
N PHE A 328 -1.21 -12.53 12.90
CA PHE A 328 -0.42 -11.87 13.94
C PHE A 328 0.22 -10.57 13.45
N CYS A 329 0.36 -9.60 14.35
CA CYS A 329 1.27 -8.46 14.24
C CYS A 329 2.04 -8.29 15.56
N MET A 330 3.15 -7.54 15.55
CA MET A 330 3.96 -7.24 16.73
C MET A 330 3.75 -5.78 17.14
N TYR A 331 3.09 -5.54 18.28
CA TYR A 331 2.88 -4.21 18.83
C TYR A 331 4.12 -3.72 19.60
N ASP A 332 4.79 -2.70 19.08
CA ASP A 332 5.80 -1.93 19.79
C ASP A 332 5.12 -0.87 20.66
N ALA A 333 5.29 -0.96 21.98
CA ALA A 333 4.68 -0.04 22.93
C ALA A 333 5.45 1.26 23.17
N ASP A 334 6.75 1.32 22.85
CA ASP A 334 7.53 2.55 22.98
C ASP A 334 7.28 3.47 21.77
N GLN A 335 7.11 2.89 20.58
CA GLN A 335 6.70 3.62 19.37
C GLN A 335 5.17 3.78 19.23
N HIS A 336 4.38 2.93 19.89
CA HIS A 336 2.92 2.78 19.67
C HIS A 336 2.55 2.41 18.22
N ILE A 337 3.26 1.44 17.64
CA ILE A 337 3.09 0.99 16.25
C ILE A 337 2.89 -0.53 16.20
N ASP A 338 1.91 -0.97 15.42
CA ASP A 338 1.73 -2.37 15.03
C ASP A 338 2.64 -2.71 13.84
N HIS A 339 3.44 -3.77 13.93
CA HIS A 339 4.31 -4.24 12.86
C HIS A 339 3.79 -5.53 12.21
N ASP A 340 3.82 -5.59 10.88
CA ASP A 340 3.48 -6.76 10.02
C ASP A 340 4.46 -7.96 10.15
N SER A 341 5.21 -8.04 11.25
CA SER A 341 6.25 -9.03 11.53
C SER A 341 5.93 -9.78 12.82
N VAL A 342 6.38 -11.04 12.91
CA VAL A 342 6.43 -11.79 14.19
C VAL A 342 7.83 -11.74 14.83
N GLU A 343 8.80 -11.17 14.13
CA GLU A 343 10.17 -10.93 14.61
C GLU A 343 10.30 -9.49 15.13
N GLY A 344 10.73 -9.32 16.38
CA GLY A 344 10.93 -8.02 17.02
C GLY A 344 10.83 -8.07 18.55
N THR A 345 10.85 -6.91 19.18
CA THR A 345 10.54 -6.70 20.61
C THR A 345 9.17 -6.02 20.72
N GLY A 346 8.24 -6.60 21.46
CA GLY A 346 6.86 -6.11 21.56
C GLY A 346 5.88 -7.20 21.98
N ILE A 347 4.58 -6.93 21.87
CA ILE A 347 3.52 -7.91 22.13
C ILE A 347 3.03 -8.50 20.81
N LEU A 348 3.05 -9.83 20.70
CA LEU A 348 2.44 -10.54 19.58
C LEU A 348 0.90 -10.47 19.69
N MET A 349 0.30 -9.60 18.91
CA MET A 349 -1.14 -9.35 18.86
C MET A 349 -1.81 -10.26 17.82
N CYS A 350 -2.97 -10.82 18.16
CA CYS A 350 -3.91 -11.48 17.25
C CYS A 350 -5.31 -10.99 17.57
N SER A 351 -6.09 -10.56 16.56
CA SER A 351 -7.41 -9.96 16.76
C SER A 351 -8.28 -10.08 15.49
N ILE A 352 -8.61 -11.32 15.11
CA ILE A 352 -9.28 -11.62 13.83
C ILE A 352 -10.80 -11.46 13.93
N ASP A 353 -11.36 -10.44 13.26
CA ASP A 353 -12.79 -10.09 13.34
C ASP A 353 -13.74 -11.10 12.67
N ASN A 354 -13.20 -12.00 11.84
CA ASN A 354 -13.95 -12.88 10.96
C ASN A 354 -13.61 -14.39 11.11
N LEU A 355 -13.03 -14.79 12.25
CA LEU A 355 -12.64 -16.16 12.60
C LEU A 355 -13.58 -17.28 12.11
N PRO A 356 -14.94 -17.18 12.16
CA PRO A 356 -15.83 -18.20 11.64
C PRO A 356 -15.73 -18.48 10.13
N ALA A 357 -14.90 -17.76 9.37
CA ALA A 357 -14.57 -18.10 7.98
C ALA A 357 -13.42 -19.13 7.86
N GLN A 358 -12.59 -19.32 8.90
CA GLN A 358 -11.50 -20.32 8.90
C GLN A 358 -12.01 -21.76 8.93
N LEU A 359 -13.19 -21.98 9.53
CA LEU A 359 -13.85 -23.29 9.65
C LEU A 359 -15.16 -23.30 8.86
N PRO A 360 -15.11 -23.20 7.52
CA PRO A 360 -16.29 -22.85 6.71
C PRO A 360 -17.35 -23.93 6.66
N ILE A 361 -17.01 -25.21 6.95
CA ILE A 361 -17.98 -26.31 6.98
C ILE A 361 -18.73 -26.26 8.31
N GLU A 362 -18.00 -26.28 9.42
CA GLU A 362 -18.52 -26.22 10.79
C GLU A 362 -19.34 -24.94 11.02
N ALA A 363 -18.89 -23.79 10.47
CA ALA A 363 -19.66 -22.56 10.49
C ALA A 363 -20.93 -22.60 9.62
N THR A 364 -20.89 -23.24 8.45
CA THR A 364 -22.08 -23.47 7.60
C THR A 364 -23.11 -24.38 8.29
N GLU A 365 -22.65 -25.32 9.10
CA GLU A 365 -23.51 -26.17 9.92
C GLU A 365 -24.10 -25.40 11.12
N TYR A 366 -23.26 -24.80 11.97
CA TYR A 366 -23.67 -24.12 13.20
C TYR A 366 -24.50 -22.84 12.97
N PHE A 367 -24.24 -22.12 11.88
CA PHE A 367 -25.10 -21.03 11.42
C PHE A 367 -26.38 -21.57 10.79
N GLY A 368 -26.28 -22.63 9.98
CA GLY A 368 -27.42 -23.33 9.40
C GLY A 368 -28.43 -23.74 10.48
N ASP A 369 -27.98 -24.39 11.56
CA ASP A 369 -28.82 -24.79 12.70
C ASP A 369 -29.60 -23.62 13.34
N ARG A 370 -29.05 -22.40 13.28
CA ARG A 370 -29.67 -21.18 13.83
C ARG A 370 -30.60 -20.47 12.87
N LEU A 371 -30.27 -20.49 11.57
CA LEU A 371 -31.11 -19.89 10.52
C LEU A 371 -32.30 -20.81 10.17
N PHE A 372 -32.09 -22.12 10.21
CA PHE A 372 -33.03 -23.13 9.71
C PHE A 372 -34.45 -23.07 10.28
N PRO A 373 -34.69 -22.79 11.59
CA PRO A 373 -36.04 -22.60 12.11
C PRO A 373 -36.82 -21.49 11.38
N TYR A 374 -36.15 -20.39 11.06
CA TYR A 374 -36.75 -19.23 10.43
C TYR A 374 -36.91 -19.37 8.90
N ILE A 375 -36.25 -20.35 8.27
CA ILE A 375 -36.43 -20.64 6.83
C ILE A 375 -37.90 -20.93 6.50
N TRP A 376 -38.63 -21.58 7.41
CA TRP A 376 -40.03 -21.92 7.23
C TRP A 376 -40.96 -20.71 7.26
N GLU A 377 -40.57 -19.62 7.93
CA GLU A 377 -41.24 -18.31 7.89
C GLU A 377 -40.89 -17.54 6.60
N MET A 378 -39.62 -17.56 6.18
CA MET A 378 -39.15 -16.82 5.00
C MET A 378 -39.59 -17.45 3.67
N LEU A 379 -39.68 -18.77 3.57
CA LEU A 379 -39.96 -19.50 2.33
C LEU A 379 -41.32 -19.21 1.66
N PRO A 380 -42.43 -18.98 2.39
CA PRO A 380 -43.71 -18.57 1.79
C PRO A 380 -43.81 -17.07 1.45
N SER A 381 -42.91 -16.22 1.98
CA SER A 381 -43.01 -14.75 1.92
C SER A 381 -43.09 -14.17 0.50
N ASP A 382 -43.69 -12.99 0.39
CA ASP A 382 -43.75 -12.20 -0.84
C ASP A 382 -43.31 -10.75 -0.59
N ALA A 383 -42.14 -10.37 -1.10
CA ALA A 383 -41.59 -9.01 -0.98
C ALA A 383 -42.47 -7.91 -1.62
N THR A 384 -43.53 -8.26 -2.36
CA THR A 384 -44.52 -7.32 -2.90
C THR A 384 -45.72 -7.06 -1.98
N ARG A 385 -45.81 -7.74 -0.83
CA ARG A 385 -46.83 -7.51 0.20
C ARG A 385 -46.31 -6.59 1.32
N PRO A 386 -47.20 -5.86 2.03
CA PRO A 386 -46.84 -5.13 3.25
C PRO A 386 -46.39 -6.08 4.36
N LEU A 387 -45.39 -5.67 5.14
CA LEU A 387 -44.80 -6.45 6.24
C LEU A 387 -45.80 -6.77 7.36
N GLU A 388 -46.85 -5.95 7.49
CA GLU A 388 -47.94 -6.10 8.44
C GLU A 388 -48.86 -7.29 8.10
N GLU A 389 -48.87 -7.75 6.84
CA GLU A 389 -49.65 -8.91 6.40
C GLU A 389 -48.84 -10.23 6.36
N GLU A 390 -47.58 -10.21 6.76
CA GLU A 390 -46.70 -11.40 6.85
C GLU A 390 -46.59 -11.87 8.30
N ASP A 391 -46.87 -13.15 8.57
CA ASP A 391 -46.94 -13.74 9.91
C ASP A 391 -45.54 -14.15 10.43
N PHE A 392 -44.65 -13.17 10.52
CA PHE A 392 -43.29 -13.34 10.99
C PHE A 392 -43.16 -13.23 12.51
N SER A 393 -42.27 -14.04 13.06
CA SER A 393 -41.70 -13.86 14.40
C SER A 393 -41.03 -12.47 14.54
N PRO A 394 -40.94 -11.90 15.76
CA PRO A 394 -40.24 -10.63 15.97
C PRO A 394 -38.81 -10.62 15.43
N GLN A 395 -38.11 -11.75 15.53
CA GLN A 395 -36.73 -11.95 15.05
C GLN A 395 -36.62 -11.78 13.52
N VAL A 396 -37.57 -12.34 12.77
CA VAL A 396 -37.60 -12.19 11.31
C VAL A 396 -38.12 -10.81 10.92
N ARG A 397 -39.20 -10.33 11.53
CA ARG A 397 -39.82 -9.02 11.23
C ARG A 397 -38.83 -7.86 11.44
N ASP A 398 -38.04 -7.90 12.52
CA ASP A 398 -37.05 -6.86 12.83
C ASP A 398 -35.83 -6.85 11.89
N ALA A 399 -35.61 -7.92 11.11
CA ALA A 399 -34.54 -8.03 10.14
C ALA A 399 -34.94 -7.57 8.71
N VAL A 400 -36.23 -7.26 8.47
CA VAL A 400 -36.71 -6.84 7.14
C VAL A 400 -36.40 -5.36 6.92
N ILE A 401 -35.36 -5.08 6.13
CA ILE A 401 -34.93 -3.71 5.79
C ILE A 401 -35.92 -3.04 4.81
N THR A 402 -36.47 -3.80 3.85
CA THR A 402 -37.40 -3.29 2.82
C THR A 402 -38.58 -4.23 2.55
N SER A 403 -39.74 -3.67 2.25
CA SER A 403 -41.00 -4.36 1.90
C SER A 403 -41.83 -3.44 0.99
N GLU A 404 -42.61 -4.00 0.05
CA GLU A 404 -43.44 -3.24 -0.91
C GLU A 404 -42.65 -2.19 -1.76
N GLY A 405 -41.32 -2.33 -1.85
CA GLY A 405 -40.43 -1.36 -2.50
C GLY A 405 -40.06 -0.12 -1.65
N LYS A 406 -40.41 -0.11 -0.36
CA LYS A 406 -40.10 0.96 0.62
C LYS A 406 -39.14 0.44 1.69
N LEU A 407 -38.54 1.36 2.46
CA LEU A 407 -37.93 1.04 3.74
C LEU A 407 -39.02 0.69 4.76
N THR A 408 -38.71 -0.18 5.74
CA THR A 408 -39.63 -0.47 6.85
C THR A 408 -39.37 0.52 8.02
N PRO A 409 -40.30 0.71 8.97
CA PRO A 409 -40.21 1.80 9.96
C PRO A 409 -38.95 1.84 10.85
N LYS A 410 -38.23 0.72 11.00
CA LYS A 410 -36.94 0.69 11.71
C LYS A 410 -35.76 1.22 10.89
N PHE A 411 -35.93 1.37 9.58
CA PHE A 411 -34.87 1.71 8.62
C PHE A 411 -35.17 2.98 7.79
N GLU A 412 -36.30 3.66 8.01
CA GLU A 412 -36.65 4.95 7.36
C GLU A 412 -35.55 6.01 7.49
N TYR A 413 -34.76 5.99 8.57
CA TYR A 413 -33.59 6.87 8.76
C TYR A 413 -32.52 6.76 7.65
N ILE A 414 -32.52 5.67 6.87
CA ILE A 414 -31.63 5.48 5.71
C ILE A 414 -32.01 6.44 4.58
N GLU A 415 -33.29 6.85 4.46
CA GLU A 415 -33.74 7.85 3.50
C GLU A 415 -33.16 9.23 3.84
N ASP A 416 -33.22 9.61 5.13
CA ASP A 416 -32.59 10.80 5.70
C ASP A 416 -31.06 10.86 5.45
N LEU A 417 -30.38 9.70 5.53
CA LEU A 417 -28.96 9.57 5.20
C LEU A 417 -28.68 9.67 3.69
N ARG A 418 -29.59 9.15 2.86
CA ARG A 418 -29.52 9.26 1.39
C ARG A 418 -29.72 10.69 0.92
N GLU A 419 -30.75 11.40 1.41
CA GLU A 419 -30.98 12.80 1.04
C GLU A 419 -29.77 13.68 1.38
N ARG A 420 -29.16 13.50 2.55
CA ARG A 420 -27.92 14.20 2.94
C ARG A 420 -26.75 13.85 1.99
N SER A 421 -26.65 12.60 1.55
CA SER A 421 -25.63 12.15 0.58
C SER A 421 -25.86 12.69 -0.84
N GLU A 422 -27.12 12.81 -1.27
CA GLU A 422 -27.47 13.31 -2.61
C GLU A 422 -27.43 14.84 -2.70
N GLN A 423 -27.84 15.56 -1.65
CA GLN A 423 -27.61 17.00 -1.54
C GLN A 423 -26.12 17.34 -1.63
N ALA A 424 -25.23 16.50 -1.07
CA ALA A 424 -23.76 16.62 -1.20
C ALA A 424 -23.19 16.24 -2.59
N LYS A 425 -24.01 15.71 -3.50
CA LYS A 425 -23.63 15.33 -4.88
C LYS A 425 -24.22 16.23 -5.96
N ILE A 426 -25.45 16.74 -5.77
CA ILE A 426 -26.25 17.34 -6.85
C ILE A 426 -26.04 18.86 -7.01
N MET A 427 -25.58 19.57 -5.97
CA MET A 427 -25.16 20.96 -6.15
C MET A 427 -23.93 21.04 -7.06
N LYS A 428 -23.93 21.96 -8.02
CA LYS A 428 -22.68 22.55 -8.56
C LYS A 428 -21.90 23.06 -7.34
N ARG A 429 -20.83 22.37 -6.94
CA ARG A 429 -20.18 22.53 -5.63
C ARG A 429 -19.42 23.86 -5.49
N SER A 430 -20.17 24.94 -5.29
CA SER A 430 -19.65 26.25 -4.88
C SER A 430 -18.93 26.12 -3.55
N GLY A 431 -17.61 26.35 -3.54
CA GLY A 431 -16.76 26.21 -2.35
C GLY A 431 -15.65 25.18 -2.50
N MET A 432 -15.70 24.27 -3.49
CA MET A 432 -14.55 23.41 -3.80
C MET A 432 -13.39 24.18 -4.42
N LYS A 433 -12.17 23.78 -4.09
CA LYS A 433 -10.93 24.14 -4.78
C LYS A 433 -10.76 23.24 -6.00
N ARG A 434 -10.42 23.82 -7.16
CA ARG A 434 -10.23 23.08 -8.43
C ARG A 434 -8.78 23.17 -8.87
N VAL A 435 -8.16 22.02 -9.11
CA VAL A 435 -6.75 21.89 -9.50
C VAL A 435 -6.64 21.25 -10.88
N LEU A 436 -5.93 21.89 -11.81
CA LEU A 436 -5.60 21.33 -13.12
C LEU A 436 -4.23 20.65 -13.05
N LEU A 437 -4.18 19.32 -13.10
CA LEU A 437 -2.95 18.55 -13.15
C LEU A 437 -2.60 18.23 -14.60
N LEU A 438 -1.52 18.83 -15.11
CA LEU A 438 -1.01 18.61 -16.45
C LEU A 438 0.02 17.47 -16.43
N GLY A 439 -0.34 16.33 -17.05
CA GLY A 439 0.44 15.10 -17.09
C GLY A 439 -0.22 13.93 -16.35
N SER A 440 -0.03 12.72 -16.88
CA SER A 440 -0.53 11.44 -16.33
C SER A 440 0.58 10.42 -16.01
N GLY A 441 1.85 10.85 -15.99
CA GLY A 441 2.99 9.97 -15.71
C GLY A 441 3.06 9.52 -14.24
N TYR A 442 3.96 8.58 -13.91
CA TYR A 442 4.02 7.90 -12.60
C TYR A 442 4.03 8.82 -11.36
N VAL A 443 4.62 10.02 -11.45
CA VAL A 443 4.63 11.01 -10.35
C VAL A 443 3.27 11.65 -10.05
N SER A 444 2.26 11.45 -10.91
CA SER A 444 0.95 12.11 -10.84
C SER A 444 0.02 11.48 -9.79
N GLY A 445 0.14 10.17 -9.56
CA GLY A 445 -0.71 9.43 -8.60
C GLY A 445 -0.67 10.02 -7.18
N PRO A 446 0.52 10.16 -6.55
CA PRO A 446 0.66 10.76 -5.22
C PRO A 446 0.12 12.20 -5.12
N VAL A 447 0.15 12.96 -6.21
CA VAL A 447 -0.41 14.31 -6.25
C VAL A 447 -1.93 14.28 -6.16
N ILE A 448 -2.57 13.39 -6.93
CA ILE A 448 -4.03 13.25 -6.95
C ILE A 448 -4.51 12.71 -5.60
N GLU A 449 -3.87 11.65 -5.10
CA GLU A 449 -4.21 11.01 -3.83
C GLU A 449 -4.11 12.00 -2.67
N TYR A 450 -2.94 12.59 -2.40
CA TYR A 450 -2.73 13.54 -1.30
C TYR A 450 -3.72 14.72 -1.34
N LEU A 451 -4.00 15.27 -2.52
CA LEU A 451 -4.92 16.41 -2.65
C LEU A 451 -6.40 16.02 -2.54
N THR A 452 -6.80 14.80 -2.91
CA THR A 452 -8.20 14.32 -2.85
C THR A 452 -8.60 13.72 -1.50
N ARG A 453 -7.65 13.53 -0.57
CA ARG A 453 -7.95 13.29 0.87
C ARG A 453 -8.85 14.38 1.47
N ASP A 454 -8.76 15.60 0.94
CA ASP A 454 -9.69 16.68 1.23
C ASP A 454 -10.92 16.60 0.31
N PRO A 455 -12.14 16.34 0.84
CA PRO A 455 -13.35 16.30 0.03
C PRO A 455 -13.77 17.67 -0.52
N GLY A 456 -13.11 18.75 -0.12
CA GLY A 456 -13.20 20.09 -0.70
C GLY A 456 -12.36 20.30 -1.97
N THR A 457 -11.51 19.36 -2.38
CA THR A 457 -10.67 19.50 -3.59
C THR A 457 -11.12 18.59 -4.74
N GLN A 458 -11.16 19.17 -5.94
CA GLN A 458 -11.47 18.51 -7.22
C GLN A 458 -10.27 18.66 -8.15
N ILE A 459 -9.94 17.59 -8.89
CA ILE A 459 -8.77 17.55 -9.76
C ILE A 459 -9.19 17.20 -11.19
N THR A 460 -8.73 17.97 -12.15
CA THR A 460 -8.81 17.62 -13.58
C THR A 460 -7.43 17.16 -14.03
N VAL A 461 -7.32 15.90 -14.45
CA VAL A 461 -6.08 15.29 -14.95
C VAL A 461 -6.07 15.38 -16.47
N ALA A 462 -5.17 16.17 -17.03
CA ALA A 462 -5.10 16.47 -18.45
C ALA A 462 -3.86 15.84 -19.10
N SER A 463 -4.06 15.03 -20.14
CA SER A 463 -2.97 14.29 -20.83
C SER A 463 -3.25 14.04 -22.30
N VAL A 464 -2.20 13.80 -23.09
CA VAL A 464 -2.31 13.29 -24.46
C VAL A 464 -2.71 11.80 -24.51
N LEU A 465 -2.49 11.06 -23.41
CA LEU A 465 -2.91 9.68 -23.24
C LEU A 465 -4.16 9.63 -22.36
N LEU A 466 -5.33 9.76 -22.97
CA LEU A 466 -6.62 9.81 -22.26
C LEU A 466 -6.82 8.59 -21.34
N THR A 467 -6.46 7.39 -21.78
CA THR A 467 -6.62 6.15 -20.98
C THR A 467 -5.86 6.22 -19.65
N GLN A 468 -4.66 6.81 -19.62
CA GLN A 468 -3.92 7.00 -18.36
C GLN A 468 -4.60 8.01 -17.43
N ALA A 469 -5.22 9.06 -17.97
CA ALA A 469 -6.02 9.98 -17.18
C ALA A 469 -7.29 9.30 -16.63
N GLU A 470 -7.94 8.46 -17.44
CA GLU A 470 -9.11 7.66 -17.03
C GLU A 470 -8.75 6.60 -15.96
N GLU A 471 -7.61 5.92 -16.10
CA GLU A 471 -7.08 4.99 -15.09
C GLU A 471 -6.75 5.69 -13.75
N LEU A 472 -6.26 6.93 -13.78
CA LEU A 472 -6.04 7.73 -12.59
C LEU A 472 -7.37 8.22 -11.99
N ALA A 473 -8.31 8.70 -12.82
CA ALA A 473 -9.63 9.15 -12.36
C ALA A 473 -10.51 8.02 -11.80
N GLY A 474 -10.33 6.78 -12.28
CA GLY A 474 -10.98 5.60 -11.73
C GLY A 474 -10.45 5.14 -10.38
N LYS A 475 -9.25 5.61 -9.98
CA LYS A 475 -8.61 5.24 -8.70
C LYS A 475 -8.88 6.23 -7.56
N TYR A 476 -9.16 7.50 -7.87
CA TYR A 476 -9.24 8.57 -6.86
C TYR A 476 -10.55 9.36 -6.92
N PRO A 477 -11.17 9.70 -5.77
CA PRO A 477 -12.41 10.47 -5.73
C PRO A 477 -12.21 11.89 -6.28
N ASN A 478 -13.31 12.57 -6.59
CA ASN A 478 -13.34 13.97 -7.09
C ASN A 478 -12.42 14.26 -8.31
N THR A 479 -12.00 13.23 -9.06
CA THR A 479 -11.02 13.34 -10.16
C THR A 479 -11.70 13.21 -11.53
N ILE A 480 -11.31 14.04 -12.49
CA ILE A 480 -11.90 14.13 -13.84
C ILE A 480 -10.81 13.96 -14.91
N PRO A 481 -10.94 13.02 -15.86
CA PRO A 481 -9.99 12.85 -16.95
C PRO A 481 -10.30 13.78 -18.14
N VAL A 482 -9.27 14.38 -18.74
CA VAL A 482 -9.39 15.22 -19.95
C VAL A 482 -8.26 14.90 -20.93
N MET A 483 -8.58 14.80 -22.22
CA MET A 483 -7.58 14.74 -23.27
C MET A 483 -7.11 16.16 -23.63
N LEU A 484 -5.81 16.42 -23.53
CA LEU A 484 -5.20 17.71 -23.84
C LEU A 484 -3.78 17.54 -24.40
N ASP A 485 -3.54 18.11 -25.58
CA ASP A 485 -2.20 18.37 -26.10
C ASP A 485 -1.84 19.85 -25.95
N VAL A 486 -0.97 20.15 -24.98
CA VAL A 486 -0.49 21.51 -24.70
C VAL A 486 0.32 22.13 -25.84
N THR A 487 0.72 21.35 -26.86
CA THR A 487 1.51 21.84 -28.00
C THR A 487 0.67 22.25 -29.21
N SER A 488 -0.58 21.76 -29.30
CA SER A 488 -1.47 22.03 -30.44
C SER A 488 -2.86 22.59 -30.07
N GLN A 489 -3.26 22.49 -28.79
CA GLN A 489 -4.61 22.86 -28.33
C GLN A 489 -4.61 24.08 -27.38
N GLU A 490 -3.89 25.13 -27.75
CA GLU A 490 -3.68 26.34 -26.92
C GLU A 490 -4.98 26.90 -26.31
N GLY A 491 -6.04 27.06 -27.10
CA GLY A 491 -7.33 27.57 -26.62
C GLY A 491 -8.08 26.62 -25.66
N HIS A 492 -7.82 25.31 -25.73
CA HIS A 492 -8.37 24.34 -24.77
C HIS A 492 -7.61 24.40 -23.44
N LEU A 493 -6.28 24.45 -23.50
CA LEU A 493 -5.43 24.73 -22.33
C LEU A 493 -5.84 26.05 -21.66
N GLU A 494 -6.04 27.12 -22.44
CA GLU A 494 -6.40 28.43 -21.91
C GLU A 494 -7.77 28.45 -21.21
N SER A 495 -8.75 27.69 -21.74
CA SER A 495 -10.06 27.53 -21.09
C SER A 495 -9.94 26.70 -19.81
N LEU A 496 -9.19 25.59 -19.84
CA LEU A 496 -8.98 24.75 -18.66
C LEU A 496 -8.27 25.52 -17.55
N VAL A 497 -7.17 26.24 -17.85
CA VAL A 497 -6.46 27.07 -16.86
C VAL A 497 -7.41 28.08 -16.22
N LYS A 498 -8.19 28.82 -17.02
CA LYS A 498 -9.17 29.81 -16.54
C LYS A 498 -10.21 29.22 -15.58
N ASP A 499 -10.59 27.96 -15.77
CA ASP A 499 -11.65 27.31 -14.99
C ASP A 499 -11.10 26.52 -13.77
N HIS A 500 -9.85 26.75 -13.35
CA HIS A 500 -9.24 26.18 -12.13
C HIS A 500 -8.59 27.25 -11.24
N ASP A 501 -8.40 26.95 -9.96
CA ASP A 501 -7.82 27.87 -8.96
C ASP A 501 -6.29 27.72 -8.84
N LEU A 502 -5.76 26.57 -9.31
CA LEU A 502 -4.35 26.21 -9.34
C LEU A 502 -4.05 25.29 -10.53
N VAL A 503 -2.87 25.44 -11.14
CA VAL A 503 -2.30 24.51 -12.12
C VAL A 503 -1.07 23.80 -11.54
N ILE A 504 -0.96 22.48 -11.70
CA ILE A 504 0.25 21.70 -11.39
C ILE A 504 0.81 21.15 -12.69
N SER A 505 2.07 21.44 -13.02
CA SER A 505 2.71 20.91 -14.23
C SER A 505 3.72 19.82 -13.89
N MET A 506 3.38 18.58 -14.27
CA MET A 506 4.25 17.41 -14.25
C MET A 506 4.74 17.03 -15.66
N LEU A 507 4.64 17.97 -16.60
CA LEU A 507 5.15 17.84 -17.97
C LEU A 507 6.67 18.13 -18.05
N PRO A 508 7.35 17.72 -19.14
CA PRO A 508 8.75 18.09 -19.38
C PRO A 508 8.98 19.60 -19.30
N TYR A 509 10.08 20.01 -18.63
CA TYR A 509 10.30 21.39 -18.20
C TYR A 509 10.31 22.46 -19.31
N GLY A 510 10.52 22.06 -20.57
CA GLY A 510 10.44 22.95 -21.73
C GLY A 510 9.05 23.53 -21.98
N TYR A 511 7.98 22.91 -21.47
CA TYR A 511 6.61 23.39 -21.60
C TYR A 511 6.21 24.40 -20.50
N HIS A 512 6.91 24.41 -19.36
CA HIS A 512 6.56 25.28 -18.22
C HIS A 512 6.46 26.77 -18.58
N PRO A 513 7.36 27.38 -19.40
CA PRO A 513 7.25 28.80 -19.77
C PRO A 513 6.03 29.14 -20.63
N VAL A 514 5.40 28.17 -21.30
CA VAL A 514 4.14 28.37 -22.05
C VAL A 514 2.96 28.30 -21.09
N ILE A 515 2.92 27.25 -20.27
CA ILE A 515 1.88 27.04 -19.24
C ILE A 515 1.84 28.23 -18.26
N ALA A 516 2.99 28.71 -17.82
CA ALA A 516 3.13 29.88 -16.95
C ALA A 516 2.52 31.15 -17.57
N LYS A 517 2.66 31.37 -18.89
CA LYS A 517 2.05 32.51 -19.58
C LYS A 517 0.52 32.43 -19.57
N HIS A 518 -0.07 31.25 -19.76
CA HIS A 518 -1.52 31.08 -19.59
C HIS A 518 -1.97 31.32 -18.14
N CYS A 519 -1.20 30.85 -17.15
CA CYS A 519 -1.47 31.08 -15.73
C CYS A 519 -1.44 32.57 -15.38
N ILE A 520 -0.41 33.30 -15.84
CA ILE A 520 -0.28 34.77 -15.73
C ILE A 520 -1.48 35.47 -16.39
N ASN A 521 -1.79 35.14 -17.65
CA ASN A 521 -2.87 35.75 -18.42
C ASN A 521 -4.27 35.52 -17.81
N LYS A 522 -4.47 34.43 -17.07
CA LYS A 522 -5.74 34.11 -16.38
C LYS A 522 -5.74 34.39 -14.88
N LYS A 523 -4.61 34.85 -14.32
CA LYS A 523 -4.40 35.10 -12.88
C LYS A 523 -4.63 33.86 -11.99
N VAL A 524 -4.14 32.72 -12.47
CA VAL A 524 -4.19 31.42 -11.78
C VAL A 524 -2.80 31.06 -11.25
N ASN A 525 -2.71 30.48 -10.07
CA ASN A 525 -1.42 30.07 -9.48
C ASN A 525 -0.86 28.82 -10.17
N MET A 526 0.43 28.54 -9.98
CA MET A 526 1.10 27.38 -10.60
C MET A 526 2.08 26.69 -9.63
N VAL A 527 2.22 25.36 -9.75
CA VAL A 527 3.26 24.56 -9.05
C VAL A 527 3.98 23.63 -10.05
N THR A 528 5.30 23.49 -9.92
CA THR A 528 6.11 22.53 -10.70
C THR A 528 7.18 21.85 -9.84
N ALA A 529 7.38 20.55 -10.04
CA ALA A 529 8.52 19.80 -9.49
C ALA A 529 9.76 19.90 -10.40
N SER A 530 10.15 21.12 -10.79
CA SER A 530 11.19 21.35 -11.80
C SER A 530 12.03 22.58 -11.52
N TYR A 531 13.28 22.52 -11.98
CA TYR A 531 14.27 23.61 -11.93
C TYR A 531 13.72 24.93 -12.47
N LEU A 532 14.02 26.03 -11.76
CA LEU A 532 13.74 27.40 -12.18
C LEU A 532 14.65 27.78 -13.36
N SER A 533 14.18 27.53 -14.58
CA SER A 533 14.93 27.82 -15.80
C SER A 533 15.01 29.34 -16.07
N PRO A 534 15.99 29.83 -16.86
CA PRO A 534 16.07 31.24 -17.22
C PRO A 534 14.77 31.77 -17.85
N ALA A 535 14.20 31.02 -18.80
CA ALA A 535 12.93 31.37 -19.46
C ALA A 535 11.68 31.32 -18.54
N MET A 536 11.80 30.72 -17.34
CA MET A 536 10.81 30.89 -16.26
C MET A 536 11.13 32.14 -15.44
N LYS A 537 12.39 32.36 -15.05
CA LYS A 537 12.84 33.54 -14.28
C LYS A 537 12.54 34.86 -14.99
N ASP A 538 12.59 34.88 -16.33
CA ASP A 538 12.19 36.01 -17.17
C ASP A 538 10.71 36.43 -16.98
N LEU A 539 9.87 35.57 -16.38
CA LEU A 539 8.45 35.83 -16.11
C LEU A 539 8.18 36.41 -14.71
N GLN A 540 9.21 36.65 -13.88
CA GLN A 540 9.09 37.11 -12.48
C GLN A 540 8.16 38.32 -12.34
N GLN A 541 8.50 39.42 -12.98
CA GLN A 541 7.74 40.67 -12.91
C GLN A 541 6.30 40.47 -13.40
N SER A 542 6.09 39.70 -14.48
CA SER A 542 4.75 39.44 -15.02
C SER A 542 3.88 38.61 -14.08
N ALA A 543 4.45 37.68 -13.32
CA ALA A 543 3.74 36.91 -12.29
C ALA A 543 3.42 37.75 -11.04
N GLU A 544 4.33 38.65 -10.64
CA GLU A 544 4.10 39.64 -9.58
C GLU A 544 2.97 40.62 -9.96
N GLU A 545 3.02 41.21 -11.15
CA GLU A 545 1.99 42.14 -11.69
C GLU A 545 0.63 41.46 -11.89
N ALA A 546 0.61 40.17 -12.24
CA ALA A 546 -0.62 39.38 -12.29
C ALA A 546 -1.23 39.14 -10.89
N GLY A 547 -0.41 39.14 -9.83
CA GLY A 547 -0.79 38.85 -8.44
C GLY A 547 -0.75 37.36 -8.08
N ILE A 548 -0.07 36.53 -8.88
CA ILE A 548 -0.05 35.08 -8.72
C ILE A 548 1.23 34.58 -8.04
N THR A 549 1.16 33.35 -7.56
CA THR A 549 2.27 32.58 -6.99
C THR A 549 2.59 31.43 -7.94
N ILE A 550 3.84 31.34 -8.40
CA ILE A 550 4.35 30.22 -9.18
C ILE A 550 5.43 29.52 -8.34
N VAL A 551 5.14 28.36 -7.77
CA VAL A 551 6.13 27.60 -7.00
C VAL A 551 6.88 26.64 -7.92
N ASN A 552 8.20 26.78 -8.00
CA ASN A 552 9.09 25.88 -8.70
C ASN A 552 9.88 25.03 -7.71
N GLU A 553 10.65 24.07 -8.23
CA GLU A 553 11.60 23.30 -7.44
C GLU A 553 10.96 22.51 -6.27
N MET A 554 9.69 22.10 -6.41
CA MET A 554 8.97 21.26 -5.43
C MET A 554 9.00 19.77 -5.83
N GLY A 555 10.20 19.17 -5.87
CA GLY A 555 10.39 17.74 -6.13
C GLY A 555 11.43 17.12 -5.20
N LEU A 556 12.13 16.09 -5.68
CA LEU A 556 13.23 15.43 -4.97
C LEU A 556 14.54 16.23 -5.11
N ASP A 557 15.04 16.32 -6.34
CA ASP A 557 16.20 17.09 -6.80
C ASP A 557 15.76 17.76 -8.11
N PRO A 558 15.31 19.04 -8.08
CA PRO A 558 15.39 19.98 -6.96
C PRO A 558 14.17 19.89 -6.04
N GLY A 559 14.38 20.06 -4.73
CA GLY A 559 13.32 20.34 -3.76
C GLY A 559 13.63 19.84 -2.36
N ILE A 560 13.47 18.54 -2.10
CA ILE A 560 13.82 17.93 -0.80
C ILE A 560 15.30 18.22 -0.44
N ASP A 561 16.20 18.23 -1.44
CA ASP A 561 17.60 18.59 -1.22
C ASP A 561 17.77 20.05 -0.74
N HIS A 562 17.04 21.00 -1.34
CA HIS A 562 17.04 22.42 -0.97
C HIS A 562 16.45 22.62 0.42
N MET A 563 15.33 21.94 0.72
CA MET A 563 14.66 22.05 2.01
C MET A 563 15.53 21.52 3.15
N LEU A 564 16.15 20.34 2.99
CA LEU A 564 17.06 19.75 3.99
C LEU A 564 18.38 20.53 4.11
N ALA A 565 18.88 21.12 3.02
CA ALA A 565 20.03 22.01 3.06
C ALA A 565 19.72 23.27 3.88
N MET A 566 18.64 23.98 3.56
CA MET A 566 18.28 25.24 4.22
C MET A 566 17.85 25.04 5.68
N GLU A 567 17.17 23.95 6.03
CA GLU A 567 16.91 23.62 7.44
C GLU A 567 18.21 23.51 8.26
N CYS A 568 19.23 22.85 7.70
CA CYS A 568 20.53 22.71 8.35
C CYS A 568 21.32 24.03 8.39
N ILE A 569 21.33 24.78 7.30
CA ILE A 569 22.09 26.02 7.13
C ILE A 569 21.52 27.14 7.99
N ASP A 570 20.19 27.32 8.02
CA ASP A 570 19.56 28.35 8.86
C ASP A 570 19.66 28.02 10.35
N GLN A 571 19.64 26.73 10.72
CA GLN A 571 19.89 26.33 12.11
C GLN A 571 21.35 26.60 12.51
N ALA A 572 22.32 26.21 11.68
CA ALA A 572 23.73 26.50 11.93
C ALA A 572 24.02 28.01 12.06
N LYS A 573 23.40 28.84 11.21
CA LYS A 573 23.48 30.32 11.29
C LYS A 573 22.85 30.84 12.59
N ALA A 574 21.74 30.27 13.04
CA ALA A 574 21.09 30.64 14.31
C ALA A 574 21.95 30.24 15.53
N ASP A 575 22.67 29.12 15.45
CA ASP A 575 23.61 28.64 16.45
C ASP A 575 25.00 29.33 16.37
N GLY A 576 25.17 30.32 15.49
CA GLY A 576 26.39 31.13 15.36
C GLY A 576 27.55 30.45 14.60
N CYS A 577 27.28 29.35 13.90
CA CYS A 577 28.28 28.61 13.14
C CYS A 577 28.50 29.19 11.74
N THR A 578 29.71 29.05 11.21
CA THR A 578 30.04 29.37 9.81
C THR A 578 29.97 28.10 8.96
N ILE A 579 29.42 28.17 7.75
CA ILE A 579 29.41 27.03 6.83
C ILE A 579 30.73 27.03 6.04
N GLU A 580 31.53 25.98 6.21
CA GLU A 580 32.81 25.80 5.51
C GLU A 580 32.69 24.88 4.28
N SER A 581 31.74 23.93 4.27
CA SER A 581 31.49 23.09 3.10
C SER A 581 30.05 22.60 2.97
N TYR A 582 29.64 22.33 1.74
CA TYR A 582 28.37 21.68 1.40
C TYR A 582 28.59 20.67 0.26
N SER A 583 28.19 19.43 0.51
CA SER A 583 28.18 18.34 -0.47
C SER A 583 26.77 17.74 -0.50
N SER A 584 26.19 17.55 -1.68
CA SER A 584 24.85 16.97 -1.82
C SER A 584 24.78 16.01 -3.00
N PHE A 585 24.51 14.74 -2.71
CA PHE A 585 24.49 13.64 -3.66
C PHE A 585 23.15 12.91 -3.61
N CYS A 586 22.47 12.84 -4.76
CA CYS A 586 21.13 12.24 -4.87
C CYS A 586 21.06 11.23 -6.03
N GLY A 587 20.34 10.12 -5.84
CA GLY A 587 20.08 9.14 -6.89
C GLY A 587 18.77 8.40 -6.71
N GLY A 588 17.91 8.46 -7.72
CA GLY A 588 16.88 7.44 -7.95
C GLY A 588 17.49 6.27 -8.71
N LEU A 589 17.40 5.08 -8.11
CA LEU A 589 18.02 3.80 -8.50
C LEU A 589 16.94 2.70 -8.49
N PRO A 590 17.19 1.50 -9.07
CA PRO A 590 16.51 0.30 -8.59
C PRO A 590 16.83 0.04 -7.11
N ALA A 591 16.00 -0.70 -6.39
CA ALA A 591 16.45 -1.32 -5.13
C ALA A 591 17.62 -2.31 -5.41
N PRO A 592 18.51 -2.59 -4.44
CA PRO A 592 19.70 -3.42 -4.67
C PRO A 592 19.39 -4.79 -5.30
N GLU A 593 18.30 -5.43 -4.89
CA GLU A 593 17.82 -6.71 -5.41
C GLU A 593 17.30 -6.64 -6.85
N CYS A 594 16.86 -5.46 -7.32
CA CYS A 594 16.42 -5.20 -8.69
C CYS A 594 17.56 -4.61 -9.57
N SER A 595 18.81 -4.61 -9.09
CA SER A 595 19.95 -3.98 -9.77
C SER A 595 20.78 -4.91 -10.66
N ASP A 596 20.41 -6.19 -10.82
CA ASP A 596 21.18 -7.14 -11.63
C ASP A 596 21.00 -6.95 -13.15
N ASN A 597 21.67 -5.92 -13.68
CA ASN A 597 21.82 -5.68 -15.11
C ASN A 597 23.14 -4.92 -15.39
N PRO A 598 23.60 -4.83 -16.66
CA PRO A 598 24.90 -4.21 -16.98
C PRO A 598 25.08 -2.77 -16.47
N LEU A 599 24.02 -1.97 -16.42
CA LEU A 599 24.08 -0.59 -15.94
C LEU A 599 23.83 -0.45 -14.42
N ARG A 600 23.40 -1.52 -13.75
CA ARG A 600 22.84 -1.49 -12.39
C ARG A 600 21.75 -0.42 -12.24
N TYR A 601 20.94 -0.27 -13.28
CA TYR A 601 19.96 0.82 -13.40
C TYR A 601 18.67 0.32 -14.06
N LYS A 602 17.52 0.88 -13.65
CA LYS A 602 16.22 0.71 -14.29
C LYS A 602 15.52 2.06 -14.36
N PHE A 603 14.66 2.23 -15.37
CA PHE A 603 14.06 3.51 -15.74
C PHE A 603 12.57 3.53 -15.42
N SER A 604 12.15 4.47 -14.57
CA SER A 604 10.74 4.80 -14.30
C SER A 604 10.28 6.07 -15.01
N TRP A 605 11.10 6.62 -15.92
CA TRP A 605 10.79 7.68 -16.87
C TRP A 605 11.75 7.60 -18.06
N SER A 606 11.50 8.34 -19.15
CA SER A 606 12.28 8.18 -20.40
C SER A 606 13.80 8.40 -20.19
N PRO A 607 14.66 7.46 -20.63
CA PRO A 607 16.11 7.50 -20.37
C PRO A 607 16.85 8.71 -20.91
N TYR A 608 16.28 9.42 -21.90
CA TYR A 608 16.97 10.47 -22.67
C TYR A 608 17.66 11.52 -21.79
N GLY A 609 16.98 12.02 -20.75
CA GLY A 609 17.54 13.01 -19.83
C GLY A 609 18.66 12.47 -18.93
N VAL A 610 18.58 11.19 -18.54
CA VAL A 610 19.61 10.52 -17.72
C VAL A 610 20.87 10.30 -18.55
N LEU A 611 20.71 9.84 -19.79
CA LEU A 611 21.80 9.61 -20.74
C LEU A 611 22.47 10.94 -21.15
N LEU A 612 21.70 11.98 -21.46
CA LEU A 612 22.25 13.31 -21.77
C LEU A 612 23.08 13.92 -20.63
N ASN A 613 22.71 13.65 -19.37
CA ASN A 613 23.46 14.12 -18.21
C ASN A 613 24.89 13.56 -18.15
N THR A 614 25.14 12.37 -18.72
CA THR A 614 26.49 11.75 -18.73
C THR A 614 27.54 12.48 -19.57
N ILE A 615 27.11 13.32 -20.53
CA ILE A 615 27.98 14.16 -21.37
C ILE A 615 27.84 15.65 -21.06
N SER A 616 27.02 16.01 -20.07
CA SER A 616 26.79 17.40 -19.68
C SER A 616 28.01 17.96 -18.92
N PRO A 617 28.25 19.29 -18.94
CA PRO A 617 29.33 19.89 -18.17
C PRO A 617 28.98 19.91 -16.68
N ALA A 618 30.02 19.94 -15.83
CA ALA A 618 29.88 20.13 -14.39
C ALA A 618 30.86 21.19 -13.89
N ILE A 619 30.41 22.08 -13.00
CA ILE A 619 31.22 23.14 -12.38
C ILE A 619 30.93 23.12 -10.89
N PHE A 620 31.96 23.05 -10.06
CA PHE A 620 31.82 23.00 -8.60
C PHE A 620 33.01 23.66 -7.91
N LEU A 621 32.82 24.07 -6.66
CA LEU A 621 33.91 24.60 -5.84
C LEU A 621 34.47 23.45 -4.99
N LYS A 622 35.79 23.33 -4.91
CA LYS A 622 36.47 22.41 -4.00
C LYS A 622 37.76 23.04 -3.50
N ASP A 623 37.89 23.11 -2.17
CA ASP A 623 39.09 23.58 -1.47
C ASP A 623 39.54 25.00 -1.92
N ASN A 624 38.55 25.85 -2.22
CA ASN A 624 38.61 27.19 -2.84
C ASN A 624 38.92 27.24 -4.35
N GLU A 625 39.16 26.11 -5.01
CA GLU A 625 39.36 26.05 -6.46
C GLU A 625 38.04 25.75 -7.21
N VAL A 626 37.77 26.49 -8.28
CA VAL A 626 36.62 26.23 -9.17
C VAL A 626 37.01 25.15 -10.17
N VAL A 627 36.53 23.93 -9.94
CA VAL A 627 36.73 22.79 -10.84
C VAL A 627 35.67 22.85 -11.94
N SER A 628 36.12 22.78 -13.20
CA SER A 628 35.25 22.81 -14.38
C SER A 628 35.53 21.62 -15.29
N ILE A 629 34.50 20.81 -15.52
CA ILE A 629 34.50 19.63 -16.37
C ILE A 629 33.73 19.96 -17.65
N PRO A 630 34.35 19.90 -18.84
CA PRO A 630 33.70 20.24 -20.10
C PRO A 630 32.64 19.20 -20.51
N ALA A 631 31.71 19.63 -21.36
CA ALA A 631 30.79 18.72 -22.02
C ALA A 631 31.53 17.76 -22.97
N GLY A 632 30.95 16.59 -23.24
CA GLY A 632 31.51 15.58 -24.16
C GLY A 632 31.92 14.25 -23.51
N GLY A 633 31.71 14.08 -22.20
CA GLY A 633 31.73 12.77 -21.54
C GLY A 633 32.94 12.44 -20.66
N THR A 634 33.91 13.35 -20.52
CA THR A 634 34.95 13.26 -19.47
C THR A 634 34.36 13.28 -18.05
N LEU A 635 33.10 13.70 -17.89
CA LEU A 635 32.38 13.65 -16.61
C LEU A 635 32.38 12.25 -15.97
N MET A 636 32.23 11.19 -16.77
CA MET A 636 32.23 9.81 -16.24
C MET A 636 33.60 9.42 -15.66
N GLU A 637 34.68 10.05 -16.10
CA GLU A 637 36.05 9.85 -15.60
C GLU A 637 36.28 10.55 -14.24
N SER A 638 35.39 11.47 -13.83
CA SER A 638 35.42 12.15 -12.52
C SER A 638 34.64 11.43 -11.40
N THR A 639 34.12 10.22 -11.69
CA THR A 639 33.32 9.44 -10.75
C THR A 639 34.15 8.94 -9.56
N ALA A 640 33.64 9.12 -8.33
CA ALA A 640 34.25 8.65 -7.09
C ALA A 640 33.38 7.59 -6.38
N PRO A 641 33.95 6.68 -5.57
CA PRO A 641 33.18 5.79 -4.69
C PRO A 641 32.47 6.60 -3.58
N MET A 642 31.35 6.08 -3.08
CA MET A 642 30.43 6.79 -2.19
C MET A 642 30.07 5.94 -0.96
N ASP A 643 31.08 5.60 -0.15
CA ASP A 643 31.03 4.56 0.87
C ASP A 643 30.29 4.95 2.18
N PHE A 644 29.52 6.05 2.20
CA PHE A 644 28.87 6.59 3.40
C PHE A 644 27.66 5.76 3.90
N LEU A 645 27.23 4.74 3.15
CA LEU A 645 26.29 3.70 3.59
C LEU A 645 26.89 2.31 3.26
N PRO A 646 27.56 1.62 4.20
CA PRO A 646 28.33 0.39 3.92
C PRO A 646 27.55 -0.80 3.32
N GLY A 647 26.21 -0.76 3.33
CA GLY A 647 25.36 -1.75 2.67
C GLY A 647 25.15 -1.54 1.17
N PHE A 648 25.63 -0.43 0.59
CA PHE A 648 25.44 -0.10 -0.83
C PHE A 648 26.78 0.16 -1.53
N ASN A 649 26.98 -0.45 -2.69
CA ASN A 649 28.16 -0.26 -3.53
C ASN A 649 27.94 0.94 -4.48
N LEU A 650 28.01 2.15 -3.93
CA LEU A 650 27.69 3.39 -4.63
C LEU A 650 28.90 4.05 -5.29
N GLU A 651 28.65 4.71 -6.41
CA GLU A 651 29.55 5.65 -7.07
C GLU A 651 28.81 6.97 -7.32
N GLY A 652 29.52 8.08 -7.46
CA GLY A 652 28.90 9.37 -7.74
C GLY A 652 29.79 10.35 -8.48
N PHE A 653 29.16 11.21 -9.28
CA PHE A 653 29.81 12.22 -10.12
C PHE A 653 29.10 13.58 -9.96
N PRO A 654 29.81 14.71 -10.11
CA PRO A 654 29.22 16.06 -9.99
C PRO A 654 28.23 16.35 -11.12
N ASN A 655 27.27 17.23 -10.88
CA ASN A 655 26.20 17.55 -11.84
C ASN A 655 26.02 19.06 -12.02
N ARG A 656 26.07 19.51 -13.29
CA ARG A 656 25.77 20.91 -13.68
C ARG A 656 26.62 21.91 -12.89
N ASP A 657 26.16 23.16 -12.79
CA ASP A 657 26.78 24.17 -11.96
C ASP A 657 26.28 24.08 -10.50
N SER A 658 27.23 23.84 -9.58
CA SER A 658 27.06 23.86 -8.13
C SER A 658 27.44 25.20 -7.50
N THR A 659 28.23 26.04 -8.19
CA THR A 659 28.78 27.29 -7.64
C THR A 659 27.69 28.33 -7.36
N LYS A 660 26.62 28.34 -8.18
CA LYS A 660 25.42 29.17 -7.97
C LYS A 660 24.76 29.01 -6.58
N TYR A 661 24.94 27.86 -5.90
CA TYR A 661 24.33 27.65 -4.59
C TYR A 661 25.02 28.42 -3.46
N SER A 662 26.20 28.99 -3.72
CA SER A 662 26.90 29.92 -2.81
C SER A 662 26.00 31.10 -2.43
N GLU A 663 25.47 31.82 -3.43
CA GLU A 663 24.52 32.93 -3.24
C GLU A 663 23.12 32.41 -2.86
N GLN A 664 22.62 31.35 -3.51
CA GLN A 664 21.23 30.89 -3.30
C GLN A 664 20.95 30.35 -1.89
N TYR A 665 21.96 29.82 -1.19
CA TYR A 665 21.85 29.41 0.22
C TYR A 665 22.49 30.42 1.20
N GLY A 666 23.16 31.47 0.70
CA GLY A 666 23.97 32.40 1.50
C GLY A 666 25.06 31.69 2.31
N ILE A 667 25.95 30.99 1.62
CA ILE A 667 27.07 30.22 2.19
C ILE A 667 28.39 30.57 1.49
N GLU A 668 28.59 31.85 1.20
CA GLU A 668 29.75 32.39 0.49
C GLU A 668 31.09 32.21 1.22
N SER A 669 31.05 31.80 2.49
CA SER A 669 32.19 31.35 3.30
C SER A 669 32.67 29.93 2.98
N ALA A 670 31.88 29.13 2.26
CA ALA A 670 32.18 27.72 2.04
C ALA A 670 33.28 27.54 0.98
N HIS A 671 34.36 26.86 1.35
CA HIS A 671 35.47 26.54 0.46
C HIS A 671 35.18 25.36 -0.49
N THR A 672 34.16 24.56 -0.19
CA THR A 672 33.76 23.40 -1.01
C THR A 672 32.24 23.38 -1.18
N LEU A 673 31.77 23.42 -2.44
CA LEU A 673 30.36 23.44 -2.84
C LEU A 673 30.16 22.50 -4.03
N ILE A 674 29.63 21.30 -3.77
CA ILE A 674 29.42 20.26 -4.79
C ILE A 674 28.02 19.64 -4.71
N ARG A 675 27.34 19.55 -5.86
CA ARG A 675 26.15 18.73 -6.06
C ARG A 675 26.43 17.65 -7.10
N GLY A 676 25.90 16.44 -6.91
CA GLY A 676 26.16 15.31 -7.80
C GLY A 676 25.08 14.23 -7.78
N THR A 677 25.22 13.27 -8.70
CA THR A 677 24.32 12.12 -8.81
C THR A 677 24.96 10.86 -8.26
N LEU A 678 24.19 10.06 -7.54
CA LEU A 678 24.54 8.70 -7.11
C LEU A 678 24.11 7.66 -8.15
N ARG A 679 24.94 6.63 -8.31
CA ARG A 679 24.69 5.41 -9.08
C ARG A 679 25.24 4.20 -8.32
N PHE A 680 24.84 3.00 -8.73
CA PHE A 680 25.56 1.80 -8.34
C PHE A 680 26.83 1.64 -9.18
N LYS A 681 27.88 1.09 -8.56
CA LYS A 681 29.21 1.00 -9.14
C LYS A 681 29.24 0.29 -10.49
N GLY A 682 29.87 0.92 -11.48
CA GLY A 682 30.00 0.44 -12.86
C GLY A 682 29.02 1.06 -13.86
N PHE A 683 28.10 1.95 -13.44
CA PHE A 683 27.24 2.71 -14.36
C PHE A 683 28.08 3.67 -15.21
N SER A 684 28.93 4.48 -14.59
CA SER A 684 29.82 5.44 -15.29
C SER A 684 30.80 4.73 -16.21
N GLU A 685 31.30 3.56 -15.79
CA GLU A 685 32.15 2.68 -16.59
C GLU A 685 31.42 2.25 -17.88
N ALA A 686 30.21 1.71 -17.77
CA ALA A 686 29.41 1.32 -18.93
C ALA A 686 29.06 2.52 -19.84
N MET A 687 28.67 3.65 -19.25
CA MET A 687 28.36 4.89 -19.98
C MET A 687 29.58 5.42 -20.76
N SER A 688 30.78 5.33 -20.21
CA SER A 688 32.01 5.72 -20.94
C SER A 688 32.22 4.89 -22.22
N GLY A 689 31.75 3.63 -22.25
CA GLY A 689 31.73 2.81 -23.46
C GLY A 689 30.75 3.35 -24.52
N PHE A 690 29.54 3.72 -24.12
CA PHE A 690 28.54 4.33 -25.00
C PHE A 690 28.99 5.69 -25.56
N VAL A 691 29.66 6.51 -24.74
CA VAL A 691 30.29 7.78 -25.16
C VAL A 691 31.37 7.53 -26.22
N LYS A 692 32.32 6.61 -25.97
CA LYS A 692 33.40 6.29 -26.93
C LYS A 692 32.87 5.80 -28.28
N LEU A 693 31.72 5.12 -28.29
CA LEU A 693 31.04 4.62 -29.51
C LEU A 693 30.10 5.64 -30.17
N GLY A 694 30.03 6.90 -29.69
CA GLY A 694 29.17 7.93 -30.29
C GLY A 694 27.67 7.70 -30.09
N LEU A 695 27.28 6.83 -29.16
CA LEU A 695 25.87 6.51 -28.91
C LEU A 695 25.14 7.61 -28.12
N ILE A 696 25.86 8.36 -27.29
CA ILE A 696 25.35 9.54 -26.59
C ILE A 696 25.47 10.77 -27.51
N ASN A 697 24.83 10.75 -28.68
CA ASN A 697 24.85 11.86 -29.63
C ASN A 697 23.43 12.42 -29.93
N THR A 698 23.29 13.74 -29.75
CA THR A 698 22.10 14.56 -30.00
C THR A 698 21.94 15.03 -31.45
N ASP A 699 22.94 14.83 -32.31
CA ASP A 699 22.88 15.24 -33.71
C ASP A 699 21.77 14.49 -34.49
N PRO A 700 21.10 15.14 -35.47
CA PRO A 700 20.14 14.49 -36.34
C PRO A 700 20.79 13.35 -37.15
N CYS A 701 20.20 12.16 -37.10
CA CYS A 701 20.71 10.96 -37.79
C CYS A 701 19.76 10.53 -38.92
N PRO A 702 20.04 10.86 -40.20
CA PRO A 702 19.15 10.53 -41.32
C PRO A 702 18.85 9.04 -41.47
N MET A 703 19.77 8.17 -41.04
CA MET A 703 19.62 6.72 -41.08
C MET A 703 18.52 6.18 -40.15
N LEU A 704 18.18 6.90 -39.07
CA LEU A 704 17.28 6.42 -38.02
C LEU A 704 15.86 7.01 -38.12
N LYS A 705 15.63 7.99 -39.01
CA LYS A 705 14.32 8.61 -39.25
C LYS A 705 13.25 7.59 -39.65
N HIS A 706 11.99 7.85 -39.30
CA HIS A 706 10.84 6.99 -39.60
C HIS A 706 10.55 6.79 -41.11
N THR A 707 11.16 7.60 -41.99
CA THR A 707 11.08 7.48 -43.45
C THR A 707 12.19 6.63 -44.07
N SER A 708 13.18 6.23 -43.28
CA SER A 708 14.36 5.48 -43.74
C SER A 708 14.15 3.98 -43.59
N ALA A 709 14.90 3.18 -44.36
CA ALA A 709 14.89 1.72 -44.18
C ALA A 709 15.40 1.35 -42.76
N PRO A 710 14.90 0.28 -42.13
CA PRO A 710 15.42 -0.19 -40.83
C PRO A 710 16.92 -0.50 -40.90
N VAL A 711 17.65 -0.04 -39.90
CA VAL A 711 19.11 -0.24 -39.75
C VAL A 711 19.37 -1.09 -38.52
N SER A 712 20.28 -2.06 -38.60
CA SER A 712 20.66 -2.87 -37.44
C SER A 712 21.70 -2.21 -36.54
N TRP A 713 21.76 -2.64 -35.28
CA TRP A 713 22.73 -2.14 -34.31
C TRP A 713 24.19 -2.29 -34.78
N LYS A 714 24.55 -3.42 -35.41
CA LYS A 714 25.85 -3.59 -36.08
C LYS A 714 26.10 -2.53 -37.16
N GLU A 715 25.12 -2.24 -38.01
CA GLU A 715 25.29 -1.26 -39.11
C GLU A 715 25.44 0.17 -38.58
N LEU A 716 24.68 0.54 -37.55
CA LEU A 716 24.82 1.81 -36.86
C LEU A 716 26.22 1.95 -36.21
N LEU A 717 26.67 0.94 -35.46
CA LEU A 717 28.00 0.96 -34.83
C LEU A 717 29.13 0.97 -35.86
N CYS A 718 29.02 0.19 -36.95
CA CYS A 718 29.94 0.26 -38.08
C CYS A 718 30.07 1.71 -38.60
N ASN A 719 28.95 2.40 -38.82
CA ASN A 719 28.96 3.80 -39.24
C ASN A 719 29.61 4.73 -38.21
N GLN A 720 29.32 4.57 -36.91
CA GLN A 720 29.93 5.39 -35.84
C GLN A 720 31.45 5.20 -35.70
N ILE A 721 31.96 3.98 -35.92
CA ILE A 721 33.40 3.68 -35.80
C ILE A 721 34.17 3.75 -37.13
N GLY A 722 33.51 4.14 -38.23
CA GLY A 722 34.12 4.27 -39.56
C GLY A 722 34.42 2.95 -40.28
N LEU A 723 33.75 1.85 -39.89
CA LEU A 723 33.91 0.52 -40.47
C LEU A 723 32.86 0.24 -41.54
N HIS A 724 33.23 -0.47 -42.61
CA HIS A 724 32.28 -0.83 -43.68
C HIS A 724 31.26 -1.89 -43.18
N PRO A 725 29.94 -1.74 -43.41
CA PRO A 725 28.92 -2.67 -42.93
C PRO A 725 29.13 -4.15 -43.29
N SER A 726 29.79 -4.44 -44.41
CA SER A 726 30.11 -5.80 -44.85
C SER A 726 31.30 -6.45 -44.10
N ALA A 727 31.83 -5.83 -43.04
CA ALA A 727 32.89 -6.42 -42.23
C ALA A 727 32.43 -7.73 -41.59
N SER A 728 33.34 -8.71 -41.48
CA SER A 728 33.08 -9.95 -40.76
C SER A 728 32.85 -9.68 -39.28
N ASP A 729 32.03 -10.50 -38.61
CA ASP A 729 31.61 -10.24 -37.24
C ASP A 729 32.81 -10.16 -36.27
N LYS A 730 33.84 -11.01 -36.48
CA LYS A 730 35.12 -10.94 -35.75
C LYS A 730 35.90 -9.63 -35.96
N ALA A 731 35.85 -9.04 -37.15
CA ALA A 731 36.52 -7.76 -37.43
C ALA A 731 35.76 -6.57 -36.83
N PHE A 732 34.43 -6.65 -36.85
CA PHE A 732 33.54 -5.68 -36.19
C PHE A 732 33.71 -5.72 -34.66
N GLU A 733 33.62 -6.89 -34.04
CA GLU A 733 33.81 -7.04 -32.58
C GLU A 733 35.20 -6.58 -32.13
N GLY A 734 36.26 -6.86 -32.90
CA GLY A 734 37.61 -6.37 -32.61
C GLY A 734 37.69 -4.84 -32.64
N ALA A 735 37.16 -4.20 -33.69
CA ALA A 735 37.15 -2.74 -33.80
C ALA A 735 36.33 -2.05 -32.69
N VAL A 736 35.21 -2.66 -32.27
CA VAL A 736 34.44 -2.17 -31.11
C VAL A 736 35.22 -2.33 -29.81
N TYR A 737 35.87 -3.49 -29.59
CA TYR A 737 36.68 -3.77 -28.41
C TYR A 737 37.86 -2.81 -28.26
N ASP A 738 38.59 -2.52 -29.35
CA ASP A 738 39.64 -1.51 -29.36
C ASP A 738 39.08 -0.11 -29.06
N ARG A 739 37.94 0.25 -29.66
CA ARG A 739 37.33 1.59 -29.52
C ARG A 739 36.83 1.89 -28.10
N ILE A 740 36.33 0.91 -27.36
CA ILE A 740 35.92 1.09 -25.95
C ILE A 740 37.12 1.11 -24.97
N GLY A 741 38.30 0.70 -25.42
CA GLY A 741 39.55 0.68 -24.64
C GLY A 741 40.00 -0.71 -24.17
N GLN A 742 39.73 -1.75 -24.97
CA GLN A 742 40.08 -3.15 -24.70
C GLN A 742 39.53 -3.67 -23.35
N ASP A 743 38.25 -3.38 -23.11
CA ASP A 743 37.58 -3.62 -21.84
C ASP A 743 36.52 -4.74 -21.94
N PRO A 744 36.67 -5.86 -21.20
CA PRO A 744 35.70 -6.95 -21.22
C PRO A 744 34.31 -6.59 -20.68
N PHE A 745 34.22 -5.75 -19.64
CA PHE A 745 32.95 -5.38 -19.02
C PHE A 745 32.10 -4.51 -19.95
N LYS A 746 32.72 -3.52 -20.59
CA LYS A 746 32.09 -2.67 -21.61
C LYS A 746 31.69 -3.51 -22.84
N MET A 747 32.45 -4.54 -23.19
CA MET A 747 32.13 -5.47 -24.28
C MET A 747 30.92 -6.38 -23.97
N GLU A 748 30.88 -7.00 -22.79
CA GLU A 748 29.73 -7.83 -22.37
C GLU A 748 28.47 -6.98 -22.16
N THR A 749 28.60 -5.72 -21.70
CA THR A 749 27.51 -4.74 -21.66
C THR A 749 26.83 -4.57 -23.03
N LEU A 750 27.62 -4.37 -24.09
CA LEU A 750 27.11 -4.20 -25.46
C LEU A 750 26.47 -5.48 -26.00
N LYS A 751 26.99 -6.67 -25.63
CA LYS A 751 26.39 -7.96 -25.98
C LYS A 751 25.04 -8.17 -25.30
N TRP A 752 24.93 -7.88 -24.01
CA TRP A 752 23.70 -8.04 -23.22
C TRP A 752 22.54 -7.20 -23.78
N PHE A 753 22.81 -5.95 -24.18
CA PHE A 753 21.83 -5.09 -24.85
C PHE A 753 21.55 -5.44 -26.32
N GLY A 754 22.16 -6.50 -26.88
CA GLY A 754 22.01 -6.87 -28.29
C GLY A 754 22.69 -5.92 -29.28
N MET A 755 23.46 -4.93 -28.81
CA MET A 755 24.02 -3.84 -29.63
C MET A 755 25.14 -4.30 -30.58
N LEU A 756 25.68 -5.52 -30.41
CA LEU A 756 26.62 -6.11 -31.36
C LEU A 756 25.92 -6.99 -32.42
N SER A 757 24.59 -7.09 -32.38
CA SER A 757 23.81 -8.01 -33.22
C SER A 757 23.19 -7.34 -34.46
N LYS A 758 22.38 -8.11 -35.19
CA LYS A 758 21.58 -7.65 -36.33
C LYS A 758 20.16 -7.21 -35.93
N GLU A 759 19.89 -7.06 -34.63
CA GLU A 759 18.66 -6.48 -34.10
C GLU A 759 18.48 -5.03 -34.61
N ALA A 760 17.25 -4.65 -34.94
CA ALA A 760 16.95 -3.34 -35.52
C ALA A 760 17.02 -2.22 -34.47
N VAL A 761 17.58 -1.08 -34.85
CA VAL A 761 17.61 0.13 -34.01
C VAL A 761 16.23 0.79 -34.02
N PRO A 762 15.65 1.18 -32.86
CA PRO A 762 14.38 1.91 -32.83
C PRO A 762 14.45 3.24 -33.58
N HIS A 763 13.52 3.51 -34.48
CA HIS A 763 13.48 4.76 -35.25
C HIS A 763 13.33 5.99 -34.34
N ALA A 764 14.16 7.01 -34.58
CA ALA A 764 14.11 8.33 -33.94
C ALA A 764 14.91 9.36 -34.76
N GLU A 765 14.82 10.63 -34.38
CA GLU A 765 15.56 11.70 -35.07
C GLU A 765 17.07 11.73 -34.76
N THR A 766 17.50 11.17 -33.62
CA THR A 766 18.90 11.23 -33.13
C THR A 766 19.33 9.88 -32.56
N VAL A 767 20.65 9.64 -32.51
CA VAL A 767 21.22 8.39 -31.98
C VAL A 767 20.87 8.21 -30.50
N LEU A 768 20.96 9.28 -29.71
CA LEU A 768 20.58 9.28 -28.30
C LEU A 768 19.08 8.97 -28.09
N ALA A 769 18.19 9.45 -28.96
CA ALA A 769 16.77 9.14 -28.87
C ALA A 769 16.46 7.68 -29.23
N SER A 770 17.18 7.10 -30.20
CA SER A 770 17.09 5.67 -30.52
C SER A 770 17.64 4.79 -29.38
N LEU A 771 18.78 5.17 -28.80
CA LEU A 771 19.37 4.51 -27.62
C LEU A 771 18.41 4.57 -26.43
N ALA A 772 17.80 5.73 -26.16
CA ALA A 772 16.85 5.90 -25.07
C ALA A 772 15.66 4.92 -25.22
N LYS A 773 15.01 4.86 -26.39
CA LYS A 773 13.93 3.89 -26.66
C LYS A 773 14.36 2.44 -26.47
N HIS A 774 15.59 2.10 -26.88
CA HIS A 774 16.12 0.73 -26.76
C HIS A 774 16.39 0.34 -25.30
N LEU A 775 16.95 1.25 -24.49
CA LEU A 775 17.18 1.01 -23.06
C LEU A 775 15.88 1.05 -22.26
N GLU A 776 14.92 1.91 -22.62
CA GLU A 776 13.57 1.99 -22.03
C GLU A 776 12.83 0.64 -22.15
N ALA A 777 12.91 0.00 -23.33
CA ALA A 777 12.32 -1.32 -23.60
C ALA A 777 13.12 -2.52 -23.05
N ARG A 778 14.28 -2.30 -22.41
CA ARG A 778 15.17 -3.35 -21.88
C ARG A 778 15.44 -3.24 -20.38
N LEU A 779 15.12 -2.08 -19.78
CA LEU A 779 15.40 -1.73 -18.39
C LEU A 779 14.23 -0.96 -17.76
N SER A 780 13.00 -1.22 -18.20
CA SER A 780 11.81 -0.91 -17.41
C SER A 780 11.84 -1.67 -16.08
N PHE A 781 11.11 -1.18 -15.09
CA PHE A 781 10.77 -1.98 -13.92
C PHE A 781 9.76 -3.06 -14.30
N ASP A 782 9.98 -4.27 -13.81
CA ASP A 782 9.10 -5.42 -13.98
C ASP A 782 8.04 -5.47 -12.85
N GLU A 783 6.98 -6.27 -13.02
CA GLU A 783 5.92 -6.39 -12.02
C GLU A 783 6.45 -6.94 -10.69
N GLY A 784 6.16 -6.25 -9.59
CA GLY A 784 6.65 -6.60 -8.24
C GLY A 784 8.04 -6.06 -7.90
N GLU A 785 8.75 -5.42 -8.83
CA GLU A 785 9.99 -4.71 -8.51
C GLU A 785 9.74 -3.35 -7.84
N ARG A 786 10.81 -2.79 -7.26
CA ARG A 786 10.79 -1.46 -6.64
C ARG A 786 12.05 -0.67 -6.95
N ASP A 787 11.86 0.64 -7.06
CA ASP A 787 12.93 1.63 -7.08
C ASP A 787 13.36 2.01 -5.64
N MET A 788 14.36 2.87 -5.56
CA MET A 788 14.90 3.41 -4.33
C MET A 788 15.44 4.81 -4.58
N ILE A 789 15.17 5.74 -3.67
CA ILE A 789 15.89 7.01 -3.55
C ILE A 789 16.95 6.88 -2.46
N ILE A 790 18.17 7.31 -2.76
CA ILE A 790 19.17 7.69 -1.76
C ILE A 790 19.52 9.16 -1.98
N MET A 791 19.46 9.95 -0.91
CA MET A 791 19.99 11.31 -0.87
C MET A 791 20.89 11.49 0.36
N ARG A 792 21.97 12.21 0.17
CA ARG A 792 22.95 12.57 1.20
C ARG A 792 23.33 14.04 1.07
N ASN A 793 23.07 14.83 2.11
CA ASN A 793 23.65 16.15 2.30
C ASN A 793 24.69 16.07 3.44
N ASP A 794 25.92 16.49 3.18
CA ASP A 794 26.96 16.69 4.18
C ASP A 794 27.28 18.19 4.27
N VAL A 795 27.22 18.76 5.48
CA VAL A 795 27.44 20.19 5.73
C VAL A 795 28.53 20.36 6.78
N GLY A 796 29.64 20.99 6.41
CA GLY A 796 30.74 21.33 7.33
C GLY A 796 30.46 22.65 8.04
N LEU A 797 30.39 22.60 9.37
CA LEU A 797 30.03 23.69 10.26
C LEU A 797 31.21 24.00 11.21
N ARG A 798 31.75 25.22 11.12
CA ARG A 798 32.72 25.75 12.08
C ARG A 798 31.98 26.40 13.24
N HIS A 799 32.08 25.80 14.42
CA HIS A 799 31.54 26.34 15.66
C HIS A 799 32.33 27.56 16.12
N SER A 800 31.71 28.45 16.90
CA SER A 800 32.40 29.61 17.48
C SER A 800 33.48 29.25 18.51
N THR A 801 33.53 27.98 18.95
CA THR A 801 34.61 27.41 19.77
C THR A 801 35.86 27.06 18.96
N GLY A 802 35.73 26.92 17.63
CA GLY A 802 36.78 26.48 16.72
C GLY A 802 36.59 25.05 16.20
N GLU A 803 35.75 24.23 16.83
CA GLU A 803 35.47 22.84 16.43
C GLU A 803 34.85 22.74 15.02
N LEU A 804 35.20 21.69 14.26
CA LEU A 804 34.58 21.38 12.97
C LEU A 804 33.58 20.23 13.14
N GLU A 805 32.29 20.53 13.01
CA GLU A 805 31.24 19.52 12.89
C GLU A 805 30.94 19.25 11.42
N THR A 806 30.97 18.00 10.96
CA THR A 806 30.31 17.61 9.71
C THR A 806 28.96 16.99 10.03
N LYS A 807 27.89 17.71 9.67
CA LYS A 807 26.51 17.28 9.85
C LYS A 807 26.05 16.50 8.62
N HIS A 808 25.50 15.32 8.88
CA HIS A 808 25.27 14.24 7.94
C HIS A 808 23.78 13.96 7.84
N ILE A 809 23.13 14.40 6.76
CA ILE A 809 21.69 14.27 6.57
C ILE A 809 21.41 13.28 5.44
N SER A 810 20.71 12.19 5.76
CA SER A 810 20.40 11.11 4.82
C SER A 810 18.91 10.80 4.75
N LEU A 811 18.43 10.64 3.51
CA LEU A 811 17.11 10.12 3.17
C LEU A 811 17.29 8.84 2.35
N VAL A 812 16.64 7.76 2.77
CA VAL A 812 16.55 6.50 2.00
C VAL A 812 15.09 6.10 1.94
N VAL A 813 14.56 5.93 0.73
CA VAL A 813 13.14 5.62 0.48
C VAL A 813 13.07 4.48 -0.51
N TYR A 814 12.26 3.46 -0.23
CA TYR A 814 11.99 2.37 -1.16
C TYR A 814 10.61 2.53 -1.80
N GLY A 815 10.50 2.10 -3.06
CA GLY A 815 9.23 1.93 -3.74
C GLY A 815 8.39 0.87 -3.05
N ASP A 816 7.07 1.06 -3.07
CA ASP A 816 6.12 0.03 -2.71
C ASP A 816 5.71 -0.72 -3.99
N PRO A 817 6.02 -2.02 -4.12
CA PRO A 817 5.62 -2.83 -5.29
C PRO A 817 4.11 -2.84 -5.58
N ASN A 818 3.27 -2.61 -4.57
CA ASN A 818 1.81 -2.58 -4.69
C ASN A 818 1.24 -1.15 -4.65
N GLY A 819 2.10 -0.14 -4.61
CA GLY A 819 1.73 1.27 -4.40
C GLY A 819 2.56 2.21 -5.25
N TYR A 820 3.15 3.23 -4.62
CA TYR A 820 3.97 4.21 -5.31
C TYR A 820 5.47 3.92 -5.24
N SER A 821 6.16 4.15 -6.35
CA SER A 821 7.61 4.20 -6.43
C SER A 821 8.19 5.30 -5.52
N ALA A 822 9.42 5.11 -5.05
CA ALA A 822 10.14 6.07 -4.23
C ALA A 822 10.30 7.43 -4.95
N MET A 823 10.56 7.38 -6.27
CA MET A 823 10.57 8.57 -7.12
C MET A 823 9.19 9.24 -7.20
N ALA A 824 8.09 8.47 -7.34
CA ALA A 824 6.75 9.05 -7.34
C ALA A 824 6.41 9.71 -6.00
N LYS A 825 6.69 9.06 -4.86
CA LYS A 825 6.49 9.62 -3.52
C LYS A 825 7.30 10.91 -3.32
N THR A 826 8.59 10.89 -3.61
CA THR A 826 9.52 12.01 -3.35
C THR A 826 9.43 13.16 -4.36
N VAL A 827 8.77 13.00 -5.50
CA VAL A 827 8.49 14.09 -6.46
C VAL A 827 7.04 14.58 -6.35
N GLY A 828 6.09 13.66 -6.17
CA GLY A 828 4.66 13.96 -6.11
C GLY A 828 4.24 14.64 -4.80
N TYR A 829 4.65 14.10 -3.64
CA TYR A 829 4.22 14.69 -2.36
C TYR A 829 4.73 16.12 -2.13
N PRO A 830 5.99 16.52 -2.42
CA PRO A 830 6.40 17.92 -2.27
C PRO A 830 5.56 18.88 -3.13
N ALA A 831 5.25 18.52 -4.38
CA ALA A 831 4.38 19.32 -5.24
C ALA A 831 2.93 19.36 -4.74
N ALA A 832 2.39 18.25 -4.22
CA ALA A 832 1.05 18.18 -3.65
C ALA A 832 0.92 19.02 -2.37
N ILE A 833 1.96 19.01 -1.53
CA ILE A 833 2.07 19.83 -0.32
C ILE A 833 2.16 21.31 -0.68
N ALA A 834 3.01 21.70 -1.63
CA ALA A 834 3.06 23.09 -2.10
C ALA A 834 1.73 23.54 -2.73
N ALA A 835 1.07 22.67 -3.50
CA ALA A 835 -0.26 22.93 -4.05
C ALA A 835 -1.29 23.22 -2.94
N ARG A 836 -1.32 22.39 -1.89
CA ARG A 836 -2.16 22.62 -0.70
C ARG A 836 -1.83 23.96 -0.02
N MET A 837 -0.56 24.23 0.24
CA MET A 837 -0.08 25.47 0.87
C MET A 837 -0.42 26.74 0.06
N VAL A 838 -0.48 26.66 -1.27
CA VAL A 838 -0.93 27.76 -2.15
C VAL A 838 -2.45 27.91 -2.12
N LEU A 839 -3.21 26.80 -2.18
CA LEU A 839 -4.68 26.83 -2.13
C LEU A 839 -5.22 27.39 -0.81
N ASP A 840 -4.53 27.11 0.30
CA ASP A 840 -4.93 27.49 1.66
C ASP A 840 -4.37 28.87 2.09
N GLY A 841 -3.49 29.47 1.29
CA GLY A 841 -2.93 30.82 1.55
C GLY A 841 -1.80 30.86 2.58
N GLU A 842 -1.10 29.74 2.76
CA GLU A 842 0.12 29.63 3.56
C GLU A 842 1.30 30.29 2.81
N ILE A 843 1.53 29.91 1.55
CA ILE A 843 2.52 30.58 0.69
C ILE A 843 1.90 31.87 0.13
N ARG A 844 2.37 33.01 0.63
CA ARG A 844 1.82 34.35 0.31
C ARG A 844 2.65 35.13 -0.72
N THR A 845 3.92 34.76 -0.88
CA THR A 845 4.88 35.36 -1.81
C THR A 845 4.37 35.31 -3.25
N LYS A 846 4.62 36.38 -4.02
CA LYS A 846 4.20 36.56 -5.42
C LYS A 846 5.40 36.55 -6.35
N GLY A 847 5.13 36.30 -7.64
CA GLY A 847 6.18 35.97 -8.60
C GLY A 847 6.50 34.47 -8.61
N LEU A 848 7.73 34.12 -9.02
CA LEU A 848 8.24 32.76 -8.94
C LEU A 848 8.93 32.54 -7.58
N VAL A 849 8.77 31.35 -7.02
CA VAL A 849 9.11 30.99 -5.64
C VAL A 849 9.76 29.61 -5.62
N VAL A 850 10.77 29.40 -4.78
CA VAL A 850 11.47 28.12 -4.57
C VAL A 850 11.53 27.79 -3.06
N PRO A 851 11.62 26.51 -2.64
CA PRO A 851 11.49 26.13 -1.23
C PRO A 851 12.78 26.31 -0.42
N MET A 852 13.34 27.52 -0.46
CA MET A 852 14.56 27.89 0.25
C MET A 852 14.28 28.76 1.49
N THR A 853 13.04 29.21 1.71
CA THR A 853 12.65 30.02 2.88
C THR A 853 11.86 29.20 3.92
N LYS A 854 12.05 29.52 5.21
CA LYS A 854 11.57 28.71 6.35
C LYS A 854 10.05 28.61 6.48
N ASP A 855 9.32 29.59 5.96
CA ASP A 855 7.86 29.57 5.83
C ASP A 855 7.35 28.55 4.79
N ILE A 856 8.21 28.13 3.86
CA ILE A 856 7.92 27.10 2.86
C ILE A 856 8.51 25.75 3.29
N TYR A 857 9.83 25.69 3.53
CA TYR A 857 10.50 24.40 3.79
C TYR A 857 10.09 23.78 5.13
N GLY A 858 9.82 24.58 6.18
CA GLY A 858 9.45 24.06 7.50
C GLY A 858 8.13 23.28 7.50
N PRO A 859 7.01 23.87 7.04
CA PRO A 859 5.76 23.15 6.89
C PRO A 859 5.84 22.00 5.89
N ALA A 860 6.63 22.15 4.81
CA ALA A 860 6.78 21.11 3.80
C ALA A 860 7.52 19.87 4.32
N LEU A 861 8.68 20.03 4.97
CA LEU A 861 9.43 18.92 5.59
C LEU A 861 8.60 18.20 6.64
N LYS A 862 7.85 18.92 7.47
CA LYS A 862 6.94 18.32 8.46
C LYS A 862 5.87 17.45 7.78
N ARG A 863 5.20 17.95 6.74
CA ARG A 863 4.19 17.17 5.98
C ARG A 863 4.82 15.98 5.25
N LEU A 864 6.05 16.09 4.75
CA LEU A 864 6.77 14.96 4.15
C LEU A 864 7.09 13.86 5.18
N GLN A 865 7.42 14.21 6.43
CA GLN A 865 7.58 13.23 7.52
C GLN A 865 6.24 12.55 7.87
N GLU A 866 5.12 13.29 7.80
CA GLU A 866 3.77 12.75 7.98
C GLU A 866 3.40 11.76 6.86
N GLU A 867 3.88 11.98 5.63
CA GLU A 867 3.85 11.01 4.51
C GLU A 867 4.88 9.86 4.62
N GLY A 868 5.55 9.73 5.77
CA GLY A 868 6.50 8.65 6.05
C GLY A 868 7.91 8.83 5.47
N LEU A 869 8.23 9.98 4.87
CA LEU A 869 9.56 10.27 4.34
C LEU A 869 10.51 10.66 5.49
N LYS A 870 11.06 9.64 6.15
CA LYS A 870 11.95 9.80 7.31
C LYS A 870 13.35 10.27 6.90
N PHE A 871 13.73 11.46 7.36
CA PHE A 871 15.10 11.98 7.27
C PHE A 871 15.90 11.54 8.50
N THR A 872 17.18 11.23 8.33
CA THR A 872 18.09 10.88 9.43
C THR A 872 19.24 11.89 9.48
N SER A 873 19.49 12.47 10.65
CA SER A 873 20.65 13.34 10.89
C SER A 873 21.62 12.66 11.84
N LYS A 874 22.91 12.75 11.54
CA LYS A 874 24.04 12.42 12.43
C LYS A 874 25.06 13.55 12.34
N SER A 875 26.03 13.56 13.26
CA SER A 875 27.14 14.50 13.24
C SER A 875 28.45 13.77 13.53
N THR A 876 29.54 14.22 12.94
CA THR A 876 30.91 13.89 13.35
C THR A 876 31.65 15.17 13.69
N ILE A 877 32.49 15.15 14.72
CA ILE A 877 33.28 16.31 15.16
C ILE A 877 34.77 16.01 14.96
N GLN A 878 35.52 16.99 14.51
CA GLN A 878 36.97 16.98 14.38
C GLN A 878 37.55 18.20 15.12
N GLU A 879 38.64 17.97 15.86
CA GLU A 879 39.44 19.00 16.56
C GLU A 879 40.34 19.78 15.57
#